data_AF-A0A661WYX8-F1
#
_entry.id   AF-A0A661WYX8-F1
#
_cell.length_a   1.000
_cell.length_b   1.000
_cell.length_c   1.000
_cell.angle_alpha   90.00
_cell.angle_beta   90.00
_cell.angle_gamma   90.00
#
_symmetry.space_group_name_H-M   'P 1'
#
loop_
_entity.id
_entity.type
_entity.pdbx_description
1 polymer ?
#
loop_
_entity_poly.entity_id
_entity_poly.type
_entity_poly.pdbx_seq_one_letter_code
_entity_poly.pdbx_strand_id
1 'polypeptide(L)'
;MCKLNKYIVNKKRGIALVAVLAILVVLSILASTMVVMMNIERKSATTSMQNQTLDLLADSAVEHAIAVLSVSGPNKIDQIDILNDNFRAKNPNQWINVHDSTGALLGRYRIKAEDEAGKVNLNTAWLLHPSKGSGWNPGEINFPKALGIKVSNARKLLDFRYGPNKLPGTRTDDDRNNPILSTDGIDNNSNGIIDEKDEGINDPGEYDAKFLRGDDRAFISINEVTLVLKKFLKKNFSREALKNALKRIATRATIYSVDYPGSQTLPNDYPSDINAMTARQCRKRLRAANAEYSFEKSTKDLDALAANIVDYRDENHVLSTVGSRYGVEQICFNELLANDGTQSRPTFSKMMTSGTGTVFDDSKDAIVENSCLFRYRNWSLDMVNPGYYLNKNKWKYIDDSNPAYAKKAWDIEIKSNGKQIQLLGPAQNSSGKLMWDRNDIKSWEHFREVQQSIGKYGKITLHGDAGFGKKISYASIKWPQNFFKNQYLSVGFTDPAREKLPSWYKSKELPPKNKQAIKIIKSSVNGLLTLEKSVGSTNGLISRCILWNWGGGTAPNCVIPNCTTRITVQKLEPGKYYLPTVSCIWNANENISLAFGPFDNIGKFREPYRHRLDYGGDGRDALPIRSGKKGGMNVYVRSNSKTSSDKWPALHGLTFMRPEVIELINIGTRPVSLKGWKLMFNSGSVANNIGEINTAQGYELNRSRPDINPTIMPNKYFYFVNNIKLFNCEFGSGNPDNSWGKSADQKFPVWEIPNDSWGVQYKIKKAVKDPLSNINGYGRMPRIYVQSANFRKNQFKGETLEFVDSKHQNGTDQRFDGTRWRVVYNGKNFFTVATGSDWPSHLKRLQPPNCDRVMLLGMPAKGGIVSMTLKNEYQQITARTIEYSY
;
A
#
# COMPACT_ATOMS: atom_id res chain seq x y z
N MET A 1 117.91 -2.05 -55.88
CA MET A 1 116.91 -0.99 -56.14
C MET A 1 115.77 -1.66 -56.91
N CYS A 2 114.52 -1.76 -56.49
CA CYS A 2 113.67 -0.89 -55.70
C CYS A 2 112.53 -1.74 -55.08
N LYS A 3 111.88 -1.24 -54.02
CA LYS A 3 110.70 -1.80 -53.28
C LYS A 3 110.99 -2.64 -52.03
N LEU A 4 111.69 -2.01 -51.08
CA LEU A 4 111.36 -2.10 -49.65
C LEU A 4 110.00 -1.38 -49.39
N ASN A 5 109.32 -1.68 -48.28
CA ASN A 5 108.14 -1.00 -47.70
C ASN A 5 106.71 -1.51 -47.98
N LYS A 6 106.43 -2.83 -47.88
CA LYS A 6 105.00 -3.24 -47.68
C LYS A 6 104.69 -4.40 -46.74
N TYR A 7 105.68 -5.06 -46.15
CA TYR A 7 105.43 -6.32 -45.41
C TYR A 7 105.29 -6.22 -43.89
N ILE A 8 105.41 -5.03 -43.28
CA ILE A 8 105.30 -4.87 -41.80
C ILE A 8 103.88 -4.47 -41.34
N VAL A 9 102.96 -4.13 -42.26
CA VAL A 9 101.62 -3.62 -41.87
C VAL A 9 100.55 -4.72 -41.75
N ASN A 10 100.74 -5.91 -42.35
CA ASN A 10 99.64 -6.89 -42.46
C ASN A 10 99.57 -7.96 -41.35
N LYS A 11 100.61 -8.21 -40.54
CA LYS A 11 100.50 -9.17 -39.42
C LYS A 11 99.67 -8.66 -38.23
N LYS A 12 99.51 -7.33 -38.09
CA LYS A 12 98.66 -6.73 -37.04
C LYS A 12 97.18 -6.61 -37.44
N ARG A 13 96.84 -6.72 -38.74
CA ARG A 13 95.46 -6.55 -39.25
C ARG A 13 94.58 -7.80 -39.08
N GLY A 14 95.16 -9.00 -39.16
CA GLY A 14 94.42 -10.25 -38.92
C GLY A 14 94.07 -10.47 -37.45
N ILE A 15 95.00 -10.17 -36.53
CA ILE A 15 94.78 -10.28 -35.08
C ILE A 15 93.71 -9.30 -34.61
N ALA A 16 93.73 -8.06 -35.12
CA ALA A 16 92.71 -7.07 -34.82
C ALA A 16 91.32 -7.51 -35.32
N LEU A 17 91.23 -8.10 -36.52
CA LEU A 17 89.96 -8.62 -37.05
C LEU A 17 89.43 -9.79 -36.21
N VAL A 18 90.29 -10.76 -35.85
CA VAL A 18 89.89 -11.90 -35.00
C VAL A 18 89.48 -11.44 -33.61
N ALA A 19 90.18 -10.47 -33.02
CA ALA A 19 89.81 -9.88 -31.73
C ALA A 19 88.46 -9.15 -31.80
N VAL A 20 88.23 -8.35 -32.85
CA VAL A 20 86.94 -7.67 -33.07
C VAL A 20 85.81 -8.69 -33.26
N LEU A 21 86.04 -9.76 -34.02
CA LEU A 21 85.03 -10.79 -34.27
C LEU A 21 84.74 -11.62 -33.01
N ALA A 22 85.75 -11.93 -32.21
CA ALA A 22 85.57 -12.56 -30.89
C ALA A 22 84.78 -11.65 -29.94
N ILE A 23 85.09 -10.34 -29.90
CA ILE A 23 84.34 -9.37 -29.11
C ILE A 23 82.88 -9.29 -29.59
N LEU A 24 82.64 -9.24 -30.91
CA LEU A 24 81.28 -9.20 -31.47
C LEU A 24 80.50 -10.47 -31.15
N VAL A 25 81.10 -11.67 -31.24
CA VAL A 25 80.44 -12.93 -30.87
C VAL A 25 80.10 -12.94 -29.38
N VAL A 26 81.02 -12.50 -28.51
CA VAL A 26 80.76 -12.39 -27.07
C VAL A 26 79.62 -11.39 -26.81
N LEU A 27 79.62 -10.23 -27.48
CA LEU A 27 78.54 -9.25 -27.39
C LEU A 27 77.20 -9.80 -27.90
N SER A 28 77.18 -10.56 -28.99
CA SER A 28 75.97 -11.20 -29.51
C SER A 28 75.43 -12.28 -28.57
N ILE A 29 76.30 -13.10 -27.96
CA ILE A 29 75.89 -14.09 -26.96
C ILE A 29 75.32 -13.38 -25.73
N LEU A 30 76.00 -12.34 -25.23
CA LEU A 30 75.52 -11.53 -24.11
C LEU A 30 74.16 -10.91 -24.42
N ALA A 31 73.99 -10.32 -25.60
CA ALA A 31 72.71 -9.75 -26.04
C ALA A 31 71.61 -10.81 -26.13
N SER A 32 71.87 -11.98 -26.70
CA SER A 32 70.91 -13.09 -26.73
C SER A 32 70.53 -13.59 -25.33
N THR A 33 71.49 -13.73 -24.42
CA THR A 33 71.20 -14.12 -23.03
C THR A 33 70.37 -13.07 -22.30
N MET A 34 70.65 -11.78 -22.51
CA MET A 34 69.83 -10.69 -21.95
C MET A 34 68.41 -10.72 -22.49
N VAL A 35 68.20 -10.94 -23.78
CA VAL A 35 66.85 -11.06 -24.37
C VAL A 35 66.09 -12.25 -23.79
N VAL A 36 66.74 -13.40 -23.60
CA VAL A 36 66.11 -14.58 -22.98
C VAL A 36 65.76 -14.29 -21.51
N MET A 37 66.67 -13.67 -20.77
CA MET A 37 66.45 -13.31 -19.36
C MET A 37 65.29 -12.30 -19.21
N MET A 38 65.24 -11.26 -20.05
CA MET A 38 64.13 -10.30 -20.08
C MET A 38 62.80 -10.98 -20.43
N ASN A 39 62.79 -11.98 -21.32
CA ASN A 39 61.57 -12.74 -21.64
C ASN A 39 61.11 -13.62 -20.46
N ILE A 40 62.04 -14.24 -19.73
CA ILE A 40 61.73 -15.01 -18.52
C ILE A 40 61.19 -14.09 -17.42
N GLU A 41 61.84 -12.95 -17.18
CA GLU A 41 61.39 -11.95 -16.22
C GLU A 41 60.02 -11.40 -16.57
N ARG A 42 59.78 -11.07 -17.86
CA ARG A 42 58.47 -10.63 -18.32
C ARG A 42 57.41 -11.70 -18.09
N LYS A 43 57.71 -12.97 -18.35
CA LYS A 43 56.76 -14.07 -18.11
C LYS A 43 56.51 -14.27 -16.62
N SER A 44 57.55 -14.23 -15.79
CA SER A 44 57.45 -14.33 -14.33
C SER A 44 56.63 -13.19 -13.74
N ALA A 45 56.89 -11.94 -14.14
CA ALA A 45 56.12 -10.76 -13.74
C ALA A 45 54.66 -10.88 -14.19
N THR A 46 54.41 -11.35 -15.41
CA THR A 46 53.04 -11.56 -15.92
C THR A 46 52.30 -12.61 -15.10
N THR A 47 52.93 -13.76 -14.79
CA THR A 47 52.34 -14.81 -13.95
C THR A 47 52.11 -14.32 -12.52
N SER A 48 53.03 -13.54 -11.96
CA SER A 48 52.87 -12.95 -10.62
C SER A 48 51.69 -11.97 -10.58
N MET A 49 51.56 -11.11 -11.59
CA MET A 49 50.43 -10.18 -11.72
C MET A 49 49.09 -10.92 -11.91
N GLN A 50 49.08 -12.01 -12.69
CA GLN A 50 47.91 -12.86 -12.87
C GLN A 50 47.51 -13.58 -11.57
N ASN A 51 48.47 -14.06 -10.78
CA ASN A 51 48.20 -14.67 -9.47
C ASN A 51 47.62 -13.65 -8.49
N GLN A 52 48.19 -12.44 -8.41
CA GLN A 52 47.64 -11.37 -7.58
C GLN A 52 46.21 -10.99 -8.00
N THR A 53 45.96 -10.95 -9.32
CA THR A 53 44.61 -10.68 -9.84
C THR A 53 43.64 -11.80 -9.47
N LEU A 54 44.10 -13.07 -9.51
CA LEU A 54 43.30 -14.23 -9.11
C LEU A 54 42.96 -14.21 -7.62
N ASP A 55 43.93 -13.87 -6.77
CA ASP A 55 43.74 -13.75 -5.32
C ASP A 55 42.73 -12.65 -5.00
N LEU A 56 42.87 -11.46 -5.62
CA LEU A 56 41.90 -10.36 -5.48
C LEU A 56 40.49 -10.75 -5.94
N LEU A 57 40.37 -11.53 -7.02
CA LEU A 57 39.10 -12.06 -7.51
C LEU A 57 38.49 -13.07 -6.52
N ALA A 58 39.30 -13.91 -5.88
CA ALA A 58 38.86 -14.86 -4.86
C ALA A 58 38.39 -14.13 -3.59
N ASP A 59 39.15 -13.16 -3.12
CA ASP A 59 38.80 -12.34 -1.95
C ASP A 59 37.50 -11.55 -2.21
N SER A 60 37.36 -10.97 -3.40
CA SER A 60 36.12 -10.28 -3.80
C SER A 60 34.91 -11.22 -3.81
N ALA A 61 35.09 -12.49 -4.18
CA ALA A 61 34.03 -13.48 -4.13
C ALA A 61 33.63 -13.83 -2.69
N VAL A 62 34.61 -13.92 -1.78
CA VAL A 62 34.36 -14.14 -0.35
C VAL A 62 33.62 -12.95 0.26
N GLU A 63 34.07 -11.72 0.01
CA GLU A 63 33.40 -10.50 0.49
C GLU A 63 31.98 -10.37 -0.06
N HIS A 64 31.75 -10.73 -1.32
CA HIS A 64 30.41 -10.77 -1.89
C HIS A 64 29.52 -11.80 -1.16
N ALA A 65 30.04 -12.98 -0.82
CA ALA A 65 29.31 -13.97 -0.04
C ALA A 65 28.96 -13.44 1.37
N ILE A 66 29.92 -12.80 2.04
CA ILE A 66 29.74 -12.19 3.37
C ILE A 66 28.70 -11.07 3.32
N ALA A 67 28.74 -10.21 2.29
CA ALA A 67 27.78 -9.13 2.11
C ALA A 67 26.34 -9.68 1.96
N VAL A 68 26.15 -10.70 1.12
CA VAL A 68 24.86 -11.38 0.94
C VAL A 68 24.36 -11.98 2.26
N LEU A 69 25.25 -12.59 3.05
CA LEU A 69 24.92 -13.11 4.38
C LEU A 69 24.53 -12.01 5.38
N SER A 70 25.24 -10.88 5.35
CA SER A 70 25.06 -9.77 6.32
C SER A 70 23.75 -9.00 6.13
N VAL A 71 23.24 -8.88 4.89
CA VAL A 71 21.98 -8.17 4.58
C VAL A 71 20.75 -8.92 5.11
N SER A 72 20.88 -10.23 5.34
CA SER A 72 19.79 -11.11 5.81
C SER A 72 19.49 -10.99 7.31
N GLY A 73 20.30 -10.26 8.09
CA GLY A 73 20.14 -10.06 9.53
C GLY A 73 20.42 -11.32 10.39
N PRO A 74 20.60 -11.15 11.71
CA PRO A 74 21.05 -12.23 12.61
C PRO A 74 19.98 -13.31 12.93
N ASN A 75 18.72 -13.13 12.50
CA ASN A 75 17.58 -13.94 12.96
C ASN A 75 16.87 -14.74 11.85
N LYS A 76 17.51 -15.01 10.71
CA LYS A 76 16.95 -15.89 9.67
C LYS A 76 17.79 -17.16 9.55
N ILE A 77 17.15 -18.30 9.81
CA ILE A 77 17.75 -19.65 9.80
C ILE A 77 18.14 -20.10 8.37
N ASP A 78 17.69 -19.41 7.32
CA ASP A 78 17.95 -19.77 5.92
C ASP A 78 19.09 -18.98 5.25
N GLN A 79 20.17 -18.68 5.97
CA GLN A 79 21.31 -17.97 5.37
C GLN A 79 21.92 -18.72 4.16
N ILE A 80 21.90 -20.05 4.20
CA ILE A 80 22.44 -20.91 3.15
C ILE A 80 21.44 -21.11 2.02
N ASP A 81 20.14 -21.14 2.30
CA ASP A 81 19.11 -21.24 1.26
C ASP A 81 18.88 -19.91 0.55
N ILE A 82 19.06 -18.76 1.20
CA ILE A 82 19.10 -17.45 0.55
C ILE A 82 20.36 -17.29 -0.33
N LEU A 83 21.52 -17.79 0.12
CA LEU A 83 22.73 -17.87 -0.71
C LEU A 83 22.50 -18.81 -1.90
N ASN A 84 21.97 -20.00 -1.63
CA ASN A 84 21.68 -20.99 -2.66
C ASN A 84 20.60 -20.49 -3.61
N ASP A 85 19.59 -19.74 -3.20
CA ASP A 85 18.56 -19.23 -4.11
C ASP A 85 19.06 -18.02 -4.89
N ASN A 86 19.77 -17.08 -4.27
CA ASN A 86 20.38 -15.96 -5.01
C ASN A 86 21.44 -16.42 -6.03
N PHE A 87 22.12 -17.54 -5.78
CA PHE A 87 23.14 -18.09 -6.68
C PHE A 87 22.71 -19.32 -7.51
N ARG A 88 21.64 -20.05 -7.16
CA ARG A 88 21.08 -21.19 -7.91
C ARG A 88 19.84 -20.84 -8.72
N ALA A 89 19.05 -19.82 -8.37
CA ALA A 89 17.76 -19.55 -9.03
C ALA A 89 17.89 -19.22 -10.54
N LYS A 90 19.10 -19.08 -11.08
CA LYS A 90 19.32 -19.02 -12.54
C LYS A 90 20.20 -20.10 -13.15
N ASN A 91 21.05 -20.80 -12.40
CA ASN A 91 21.74 -22.04 -12.77
C ASN A 91 22.83 -22.38 -11.74
N PRO A 92 22.97 -23.63 -11.26
CA PRO A 92 24.03 -24.04 -10.31
C PRO A 92 25.49 -23.94 -10.86
N ASN A 93 25.65 -23.43 -12.09
CA ASN A 93 26.91 -23.25 -12.80
C ASN A 93 27.13 -21.81 -13.31
N GLN A 94 26.39 -20.82 -12.82
CA GLN A 94 26.52 -19.45 -13.32
C GLN A 94 27.82 -18.80 -12.82
N TRP A 95 28.69 -18.46 -13.76
CA TRP A 95 29.87 -17.63 -13.52
C TRP A 95 29.46 -16.17 -13.37
N ILE A 96 30.00 -15.49 -12.36
CA ILE A 96 29.84 -14.05 -12.16
C ILE A 96 31.02 -13.37 -12.83
N ASN A 97 30.74 -12.53 -13.83
CA ASN A 97 31.76 -11.78 -14.54
C ASN A 97 32.16 -10.54 -13.75
N VAL A 98 33.46 -10.31 -13.62
CA VAL A 98 34.04 -9.11 -13.02
C VAL A 98 34.63 -8.27 -14.13
N HIS A 99 34.15 -7.03 -14.25
CA HIS A 99 34.60 -6.06 -15.24
C HIS A 99 35.43 -4.98 -14.56
N ASP A 100 36.44 -4.45 -15.26
CA ASP A 100 37.14 -3.24 -14.82
C ASP A 100 36.30 -1.97 -15.06
N SER A 101 36.84 -0.82 -14.66
CA SER A 101 36.22 0.49 -14.85
C SER A 101 36.01 0.89 -16.31
N THR A 102 36.64 0.19 -17.26
CA THR A 102 36.48 0.40 -18.70
C THR A 102 35.45 -0.55 -19.33
N GLY A 103 34.92 -1.50 -18.54
CA GLY A 103 33.99 -2.53 -18.97
C GLY A 103 34.65 -3.81 -19.50
N ALA A 104 35.98 -3.89 -19.51
CA ALA A 104 36.70 -5.09 -19.96
C ALA A 104 36.61 -6.21 -18.91
N LEU A 105 36.47 -7.46 -19.35
CA LEU A 105 36.36 -8.62 -18.47
C LEU A 105 37.70 -8.92 -17.80
N LEU A 106 37.81 -8.69 -16.49
CA LEU A 106 38.99 -9.02 -15.67
C LEU A 106 39.05 -10.51 -15.33
N GLY A 107 37.88 -11.13 -15.12
CA GLY A 107 37.79 -12.52 -14.72
C GLY A 107 36.38 -12.93 -14.35
N ARG A 108 36.24 -14.15 -13.83
CA ARG A 108 34.97 -14.68 -13.38
C ARG A 108 35.15 -15.59 -12.18
N TYR A 109 34.20 -15.56 -11.26
CA TYR A 109 34.20 -16.45 -10.09
C TYR A 109 32.85 -17.15 -9.91
N ARG A 110 32.85 -18.20 -9.09
CA ARG A 110 31.66 -18.94 -8.67
C ARG A 110 31.79 -19.26 -7.19
N ILE A 111 30.71 -19.08 -6.45
CA ILE A 111 30.65 -19.32 -5.01
C ILE A 111 29.82 -20.58 -4.76
N LYS A 112 30.27 -21.42 -3.83
CA LYS A 112 29.50 -22.53 -3.26
C LYS A 112 29.64 -22.46 -1.75
N ALA A 113 28.53 -22.24 -1.06
CA ALA A 113 28.47 -22.32 0.39
C ALA A 113 28.01 -23.72 0.82
N GLU A 114 28.56 -24.22 1.93
CA GLU A 114 28.13 -25.45 2.57
C GLU A 114 27.90 -25.17 4.06
N ASP A 115 26.90 -25.82 4.65
CA ASP A 115 26.69 -25.75 6.09
C ASP A 115 27.69 -26.67 6.80
N GLU A 116 28.55 -26.10 7.62
CA GLU A 116 29.45 -26.85 8.48
C GLU A 116 28.78 -27.28 9.79
N ALA A 117 27.71 -26.59 10.24
CA ALA A 117 27.00 -26.92 11.49
C ALA A 117 26.18 -28.21 11.40
N GLY A 118 25.82 -28.65 10.18
CA GLY A 118 25.16 -29.94 9.94
C GLY A 118 26.10 -31.15 9.91
N LYS A 119 27.41 -30.96 10.07
CA LYS A 119 28.44 -32.02 10.03
C LYS A 119 28.89 -32.37 11.45
N VAL A 120 29.31 -33.62 11.65
CA VAL A 120 29.76 -34.11 12.97
C VAL A 120 31.07 -33.44 13.35
N ASN A 121 31.14 -32.81 14.53
CA ASN A 121 32.41 -32.29 15.02
C ASN A 121 33.31 -33.44 15.53
N LEU A 122 34.46 -33.61 14.87
CA LEU A 122 35.48 -34.62 15.21
C LEU A 122 36.14 -34.38 16.57
N ASN A 123 36.18 -33.13 17.01
CA ASN A 123 36.74 -32.71 18.28
C ASN A 123 35.72 -32.77 19.43
N THR A 124 34.48 -33.16 19.17
CA THR A 124 33.44 -33.21 20.21
C THR A 124 32.85 -34.60 20.35
N ALA A 125 32.47 -35.26 19.25
CA ALA A 125 31.87 -36.60 19.28
C ALA A 125 32.82 -37.65 19.87
N TRP A 126 32.33 -38.50 20.79
CA TRP A 126 33.14 -39.51 21.47
C TRP A 126 32.47 -40.89 21.61
N LEU A 127 31.15 -40.99 21.42
CA LEU A 127 30.46 -42.26 21.56
C LEU A 127 30.72 -43.23 20.40
N LEU A 128 31.15 -44.44 20.74
CA LEU A 128 31.39 -45.52 19.79
C LEU A 128 30.16 -46.41 19.52
N HIS A 129 29.12 -46.23 20.31
CA HIS A 129 27.85 -46.94 20.26
C HIS A 129 26.70 -45.92 20.34
N PRO A 130 25.44 -46.30 20.05
CA PRO A 130 24.31 -45.41 20.28
C PRO A 130 24.28 -44.92 21.73
N SER A 131 24.02 -43.62 21.94
CA SER A 131 23.89 -43.06 23.29
C SER A 131 22.78 -43.79 24.05
N LYS A 132 23.05 -44.07 25.32
CA LYS A 132 22.06 -44.50 26.30
C LYS A 132 21.65 -43.35 27.25
N GLY A 133 22.36 -42.23 27.17
CA GLY A 133 22.11 -41.02 27.94
C GLY A 133 21.04 -40.13 27.30
N SER A 134 20.90 -38.92 27.84
CA SER A 134 19.79 -38.01 27.52
C SER A 134 19.98 -37.18 26.25
N GLY A 135 21.15 -37.24 25.60
CA GLY A 135 21.51 -36.37 24.48
C GLY A 135 21.82 -34.94 24.94
N TRP A 136 22.39 -34.79 26.14
CA TRP A 136 22.69 -33.52 26.79
C TRP A 136 23.93 -32.86 26.20
N ASN A 137 24.92 -33.68 25.82
CA ASN A 137 26.17 -33.22 25.23
C ASN A 137 26.25 -33.63 23.74
N PRO A 138 26.66 -32.73 22.82
CA PRO A 138 26.95 -33.09 21.44
C PRO A 138 28.03 -34.17 21.28
N GLY A 139 28.82 -34.43 22.32
CA GLY A 139 29.74 -35.55 22.38
C GLY A 139 29.07 -36.93 22.32
N GLU A 140 27.78 -37.00 22.63
CA GLU A 140 26.95 -38.22 22.59
C GLU A 140 26.58 -38.67 21.15
N ILE A 141 27.09 -38.01 20.12
CA ILE A 141 26.92 -38.46 18.74
C ILE A 141 27.59 -39.82 18.55
N ASN A 142 26.86 -40.78 17.97
CA ASN A 142 27.41 -42.06 17.54
C ASN A 142 28.45 -41.85 16.42
N PHE A 143 29.69 -41.69 16.85
CA PHE A 143 30.81 -41.25 16.05
C PHE A 143 31.10 -42.15 14.84
N PRO A 144 31.12 -43.50 14.96
CA PRO A 144 31.28 -44.38 13.81
C PRO A 144 30.13 -44.29 12.79
N LYS A 145 28.87 -44.24 13.27
CA LYS A 145 27.69 -44.19 12.39
C LYS A 145 27.66 -42.87 11.62
N ALA A 146 27.95 -41.77 12.31
CA ALA A 146 27.89 -40.44 11.73
C ALA A 146 29.00 -40.21 10.69
N LEU A 147 30.20 -40.77 10.91
CA LEU A 147 31.27 -40.79 9.91
C LEU A 147 31.10 -41.86 8.81
N GLY A 148 30.26 -42.87 9.04
CA GLY A 148 30.10 -44.02 8.15
C GLY A 148 31.33 -44.93 8.10
N ILE A 149 32.02 -45.10 9.23
CA ILE A 149 33.22 -45.95 9.36
C ILE A 149 33.01 -47.05 10.40
N LYS A 150 33.84 -48.09 10.37
CA LYS A 150 33.80 -49.16 11.39
C LYS A 150 34.17 -48.60 12.77
N VAL A 151 33.56 -49.15 13.82
CA VAL A 151 33.84 -48.79 15.23
C VAL A 151 35.33 -48.85 15.56
N SER A 152 36.04 -49.86 15.06
CA SER A 152 37.50 -50.01 15.26
C SER A 152 38.34 -48.91 14.63
N ASN A 153 37.83 -48.22 13.60
CA ASN A 153 38.49 -47.07 12.99
C ASN A 153 38.13 -45.77 13.71
N ALA A 154 36.89 -45.62 14.15
CA ALA A 154 36.47 -44.49 14.99
C ALA A 154 37.22 -44.46 16.32
N ARG A 155 37.40 -45.62 16.96
CA ARG A 155 38.21 -45.74 18.18
C ARG A 155 39.66 -45.27 17.98
N LYS A 156 40.26 -45.52 16.81
CA LYS A 156 41.62 -45.01 16.52
C LYS A 156 41.69 -43.50 16.36
N LEU A 157 40.59 -42.86 15.96
CA LEU A 157 40.50 -41.40 15.92
C LEU A 157 40.38 -40.84 17.34
N LEU A 158 39.64 -41.51 18.23
CA LEU A 158 39.58 -41.15 19.65
C LEU A 158 40.91 -41.40 20.37
N ASP A 159 41.55 -42.56 20.16
CA ASP A 159 42.88 -42.86 20.70
C ASP A 159 43.93 -41.84 20.20
N PHE A 160 43.78 -41.30 18.99
CA PHE A 160 44.65 -40.23 18.51
C PHE A 160 44.40 -38.92 19.26
N ARG A 161 43.12 -38.62 19.54
CA ARG A 161 42.67 -37.44 20.26
C ARG A 161 43.10 -37.46 21.72
N TYR A 162 43.02 -38.60 22.38
CA TYR A 162 43.41 -38.81 23.78
C TYR A 162 44.88 -39.14 23.98
N GLY A 163 45.69 -39.11 22.91
CA GLY A 163 47.11 -39.42 23.01
C GLY A 163 47.44 -40.85 23.49
N PRO A 164 48.72 -41.12 23.81
CA PRO A 164 49.19 -42.39 24.34
C PRO A 164 48.38 -43.02 25.48
N ASN A 165 47.80 -42.23 26.39
CA ASN A 165 47.08 -42.73 27.56
C ASN A 165 45.67 -43.28 27.22
N LYS A 166 45.11 -42.87 26.07
CA LYS A 166 43.78 -43.24 25.53
C LYS A 166 42.59 -42.84 26.41
N LEU A 167 42.77 -41.89 27.31
CA LEU A 167 41.78 -41.34 28.21
C LEU A 167 41.72 -39.82 28.00
N PRO A 168 40.53 -39.19 28.11
CA PRO A 168 40.47 -37.75 28.12
C PRO A 168 41.29 -37.20 29.31
N GLY A 169 42.05 -36.13 29.11
CA GLY A 169 42.74 -35.46 30.21
C GLY A 169 43.95 -36.18 30.81
N THR A 170 44.26 -35.89 32.09
CA THR A 170 45.46 -36.37 32.80
C THR A 170 45.27 -37.64 33.63
N ARG A 171 44.20 -38.39 33.36
CA ARG A 171 43.82 -39.62 34.08
C ARG A 171 43.38 -39.37 35.53
N THR A 172 42.66 -38.27 35.76
CA THR A 172 42.11 -37.81 37.04
C THR A 172 40.90 -36.91 36.80
N ASP A 173 40.12 -36.59 37.83
CA ASP A 173 39.06 -35.57 37.78
C ASP A 173 39.68 -34.16 37.57
N ASP A 174 39.92 -33.82 36.31
CA ASP A 174 40.73 -32.68 35.91
C ASP A 174 40.03 -31.33 36.13
N ASP A 175 38.69 -31.28 36.10
CA ASP A 175 37.89 -30.09 36.35
C ASP A 175 37.18 -30.10 37.72
N ARG A 176 37.38 -31.15 38.53
CA ARG A 176 36.85 -31.32 39.90
C ARG A 176 35.33 -31.36 39.93
N ASN A 177 34.71 -31.86 38.87
CA ASN A 177 33.26 -31.88 38.70
C ASN A 177 32.60 -33.15 39.28
N ASN A 178 33.38 -34.19 39.65
CA ASN A 178 32.84 -35.47 40.09
C ASN A 178 31.84 -35.39 41.26
N PRO A 179 32.02 -34.54 42.30
CA PRO A 179 31.03 -34.40 43.37
C PRO A 179 29.68 -33.85 42.90
N ILE A 180 29.66 -33.15 41.76
CA ILE A 180 28.45 -32.60 41.15
C ILE A 180 27.83 -33.66 40.24
N LEU A 181 28.61 -34.21 39.30
CA LEU A 181 28.11 -35.16 38.31
C LEU A 181 27.60 -36.46 38.94
N SER A 182 28.19 -36.90 40.05
CA SER A 182 27.74 -38.09 40.77
C SER A 182 26.38 -37.96 41.47
N THR A 183 25.69 -36.81 41.37
CA THR A 183 24.41 -36.55 42.06
C THR A 183 23.43 -35.65 41.30
N ASP A 184 23.68 -35.33 40.03
CA ASP A 184 22.87 -34.35 39.28
C ASP A 184 21.67 -34.97 38.55
N GLY A 185 21.52 -36.29 38.60
CA GLY A 185 20.42 -37.04 38.01
C GLY A 185 20.53 -37.22 36.49
N ILE A 186 21.71 -36.96 35.91
CA ILE A 186 22.01 -37.09 34.47
C ILE A 186 23.04 -38.21 34.27
N ASP A 187 23.00 -38.92 33.14
CA ASP A 187 24.04 -39.88 32.73
C ASP A 187 25.08 -39.15 31.85
N ASN A 188 26.01 -38.44 32.50
CA ASN A 188 26.96 -37.51 31.88
C ASN A 188 28.01 -38.21 31.02
N ASN A 189 28.34 -39.48 31.34
CA ASN A 189 29.26 -40.32 30.57
C ASN A 189 28.53 -41.28 29.60
N SER A 190 27.20 -41.18 29.51
CA SER A 190 26.29 -41.91 28.61
C SER A 190 26.48 -43.43 28.61
N ASN A 191 26.89 -44.01 29.73
CA ASN A 191 27.15 -45.43 29.86
C ASN A 191 25.86 -46.25 30.16
N GLY A 192 24.77 -45.56 30.50
CA GLY A 192 23.45 -46.09 30.82
C GLY A 192 23.14 -46.20 32.32
N ILE A 193 23.96 -45.63 33.19
CA ILE A 193 23.81 -45.60 34.65
C ILE A 193 23.85 -44.13 35.07
N ILE A 194 22.90 -43.71 35.91
CA ILE A 194 22.78 -42.33 36.40
C ILE A 194 23.43 -42.24 37.79
N ASP A 195 24.16 -41.17 38.07
CA ASP A 195 24.75 -40.82 39.37
C ASP A 195 25.77 -41.86 39.88
N GLU A 196 26.83 -42.10 39.11
CA GLU A 196 27.93 -42.99 39.50
C GLU A 196 28.94 -42.28 40.40
N LYS A 197 29.59 -43.03 41.31
CA LYS A 197 30.54 -42.46 42.28
C LYS A 197 31.80 -41.86 41.63
N ASP A 198 32.09 -42.28 40.41
CA ASP A 198 33.23 -41.91 39.57
C ASP A 198 32.79 -41.29 38.23
N GLU A 199 31.57 -40.76 38.15
CA GLU A 199 30.98 -40.22 36.91
C GLU A 199 31.78 -39.07 36.29
N GLY A 200 32.39 -38.23 37.13
CA GLY A 200 33.29 -37.13 36.74
C GLY A 200 34.78 -37.50 36.83
N ILE A 201 35.15 -38.78 36.70
CA ILE A 201 36.57 -39.21 36.65
C ILE A 201 36.89 -39.85 35.31
N ASN A 202 37.84 -39.28 34.56
CA ASN A 202 38.09 -39.59 33.15
C ASN A 202 36.83 -39.39 32.29
N ASP A 203 36.00 -38.42 32.66
CA ASP A 203 34.74 -38.19 31.98
C ASP A 203 34.99 -37.52 30.61
N PRO A 204 34.12 -37.73 29.62
CA PRO A 204 34.33 -37.18 28.28
C PRO A 204 34.43 -35.64 28.23
N GLY A 205 33.92 -34.94 29.24
CA GLY A 205 34.00 -33.49 29.43
C GLY A 205 35.38 -32.99 29.88
N GLU A 206 36.26 -33.87 30.38
CA GLU A 206 37.65 -33.50 30.68
C GLU A 206 38.46 -33.15 29.42
N TYR A 207 38.05 -33.68 28.25
CA TYR A 207 38.63 -33.32 26.96
C TYR A 207 38.03 -32.02 26.43
N ASP A 208 38.83 -30.95 26.37
CA ASP A 208 38.48 -29.70 25.71
C ASP A 208 39.42 -29.43 24.52
N ALA A 209 38.85 -29.36 23.32
CA ALA A 209 39.60 -29.08 22.08
C ALA A 209 40.27 -27.68 22.06
N LYS A 210 39.82 -26.74 22.90
CA LYS A 210 40.40 -25.42 23.07
C LYS A 210 41.45 -25.37 24.18
N PHE A 211 41.27 -26.19 25.22
CA PHE A 211 42.13 -26.22 26.40
C PHE A 211 42.58 -27.66 26.69
N LEU A 212 43.43 -28.19 25.80
CA LEU A 212 43.94 -29.56 25.87
C LEU A 212 44.68 -29.81 27.20
N ARG A 213 44.44 -30.98 27.80
CA ARG A 213 45.05 -31.42 29.05
C ARG A 213 45.86 -32.70 28.80
N GLY A 214 46.90 -32.94 29.61
CA GLY A 214 47.74 -34.13 29.48
C GLY A 214 48.37 -34.29 28.09
N ASP A 215 48.12 -35.44 27.46
CA ASP A 215 48.59 -35.81 26.12
C ASP A 215 47.52 -35.70 25.02
N ASP A 216 46.39 -35.03 25.34
CA ASP A 216 45.30 -34.75 24.42
C ASP A 216 45.73 -33.93 23.20
N ARG A 217 45.03 -34.13 22.08
CA ARG A 217 45.28 -33.49 20.78
C ARG A 217 43.96 -33.21 20.06
N ALA A 218 43.76 -31.97 19.64
CA ALA A 218 42.67 -31.62 18.73
C ALA A 218 43.06 -31.83 17.26
N PHE A 219 42.11 -32.25 16.44
CA PHE A 219 42.26 -32.20 14.99
C PHE A 219 42.23 -30.74 14.53
N ILE A 220 43.30 -30.29 13.87
CA ILE A 220 43.40 -28.92 13.33
C ILE A 220 42.96 -28.84 11.87
N SER A 221 42.78 -29.98 11.19
CA SER A 221 42.24 -30.04 9.84
C SER A 221 41.64 -31.41 9.50
N ILE A 222 40.71 -31.45 8.55
CA ILE A 222 40.18 -32.71 7.98
C ILE A 222 41.29 -33.53 7.28
N ASN A 223 42.35 -32.87 6.80
CA ASN A 223 43.51 -33.55 6.22
C ASN A 223 44.31 -34.35 7.25
N GLU A 224 44.31 -33.95 8.52
CA GLU A 224 44.98 -34.68 9.58
C GLU A 224 44.29 -36.01 9.88
N VAL A 225 42.96 -36.00 9.95
CA VAL A 225 42.11 -37.19 10.07
C VAL A 225 42.42 -38.18 8.95
N THR A 226 42.62 -37.66 7.75
CA THR A 226 43.04 -38.44 6.58
C THR A 226 44.39 -39.11 6.78
N LEU A 227 45.37 -38.44 7.38
CA LEU A 227 46.69 -39.00 7.67
C LEU A 227 46.63 -40.08 8.76
N VAL A 228 45.84 -39.86 9.81
CA VAL A 228 45.61 -40.84 10.88
C VAL A 228 44.98 -42.09 10.30
N LEU A 229 43.89 -41.97 9.54
CA LEU A 229 43.25 -43.10 8.88
C LEU A 229 44.18 -43.79 7.88
N LYS A 230 44.96 -43.04 7.08
CA LYS A 230 45.96 -43.61 6.15
C LYS A 230 47.01 -44.47 6.85
N LYS A 231 47.50 -44.05 8.02
CA LYS A 231 48.48 -44.81 8.81
C LYS A 231 47.95 -46.19 9.20
N PHE A 232 46.64 -46.29 9.46
CA PHE A 232 46.01 -47.52 9.94
C PHE A 232 45.30 -48.35 8.85
N LEU A 233 44.88 -47.75 7.74
CA LEU A 233 44.12 -48.40 6.66
C LEU A 233 45.02 -48.99 5.55
N LYS A 234 46.33 -48.72 5.56
CA LYS A 234 47.30 -49.15 4.53
C LYS A 234 47.33 -50.65 4.24
N LYS A 235 46.83 -51.52 5.13
CA LYS A 235 46.84 -52.97 4.90
C LYS A 235 45.75 -53.50 3.95
N ASN A 236 44.62 -52.80 3.74
CA ASN A 236 43.42 -53.41 3.11
C ASN A 236 42.65 -52.55 2.08
N PHE A 237 43.15 -51.38 1.64
CA PHE A 237 42.40 -50.49 0.73
C PHE A 237 43.18 -50.12 -0.55
N SER A 238 42.48 -50.13 -1.70
CA SER A 238 43.00 -49.54 -2.93
C SER A 238 43.08 -48.00 -2.82
N ARG A 239 43.99 -47.36 -3.57
CA ARG A 239 44.16 -45.88 -3.56
C ARG A 239 42.86 -45.13 -3.87
N GLU A 240 42.01 -45.72 -4.70
CA GLU A 240 40.76 -45.13 -5.18
C GLU A 240 39.62 -45.28 -4.16
N ALA A 241 39.51 -46.44 -3.50
CA ALA A 241 38.57 -46.65 -2.40
C ALA A 241 38.89 -45.75 -1.20
N LEU A 242 40.17 -45.54 -0.91
CA LEU A 242 40.63 -44.59 0.10
C LEU A 242 40.25 -43.15 -0.29
N LYS A 243 40.49 -42.73 -1.53
CA LYS A 243 40.10 -41.39 -2.03
C LYS A 243 38.59 -41.14 -1.90
N ASN A 244 37.76 -42.14 -2.21
CA ASN A 244 36.31 -42.04 -2.08
C ASN A 244 35.82 -42.03 -0.63
N ALA A 245 36.43 -42.82 0.25
CA ALA A 245 36.14 -42.80 1.69
C ALA A 245 36.49 -41.44 2.30
N LEU A 246 37.63 -40.87 1.94
CA LEU A 246 38.06 -39.56 2.42
C LEU A 246 37.16 -38.42 1.92
N LYS A 247 36.71 -38.49 0.65
CA LYS A 247 35.72 -37.55 0.12
C LYS A 247 34.39 -37.61 0.90
N ARG A 248 33.96 -38.81 1.31
CA ARG A 248 32.75 -38.99 2.14
C ARG A 248 32.91 -38.49 3.57
N ILE A 249 34.10 -38.64 4.16
CA ILE A 249 34.40 -38.11 5.49
C ILE A 249 34.34 -36.57 5.48
N ALA A 250 34.97 -35.93 4.49
CA ALA A 250 34.95 -34.46 4.36
C ALA A 250 33.53 -33.86 4.16
N THR A 251 32.58 -34.65 3.67
CA THR A 251 31.17 -34.23 3.56
C THR A 251 30.34 -34.44 4.83
N ARG A 252 30.85 -35.20 5.80
CA ARG A 252 30.10 -35.63 7.01
C ARG A 252 30.71 -35.15 8.31
N ALA A 253 31.95 -34.69 8.26
CA ALA A 253 32.75 -34.31 9.40
C ALA A 253 33.22 -32.87 9.29
N THR A 254 33.31 -32.20 10.42
CA THR A 254 33.87 -30.85 10.55
C THR A 254 34.75 -30.77 11.79
N ILE A 255 35.49 -29.67 11.90
CA ILE A 255 36.18 -29.27 13.13
C ILE A 255 35.64 -27.93 13.65
N TYR A 256 34.66 -27.34 12.96
CA TYR A 256 34.21 -25.97 13.18
C TYR A 256 32.81 -25.87 13.82
N SER A 257 31.96 -26.91 13.73
CA SER A 257 30.62 -26.89 14.33
C SER A 257 30.69 -26.83 15.85
N VAL A 258 29.93 -25.94 16.47
CA VAL A 258 29.56 -26.03 17.88
C VAL A 258 28.18 -26.67 17.89
N ASP A 259 28.15 -28.00 17.78
CA ASP A 259 26.88 -28.74 17.77
C ASP A 259 26.07 -28.33 19.02
N TYR A 260 24.79 -27.98 18.86
CA TYR A 260 23.86 -27.76 19.99
C TYR A 260 22.89 -28.94 20.08
N PRO A 261 22.37 -29.28 21.28
CA PRO A 261 21.41 -30.38 21.44
C PRO A 261 20.22 -30.26 20.47
N GLY A 262 20.04 -31.24 19.58
CA GLY A 262 18.92 -31.33 18.62
C GLY A 262 19.23 -31.18 17.12
N SER A 263 20.50 -31.15 16.71
CA SER A 263 20.88 -31.15 15.28
C SER A 263 20.61 -32.50 14.57
N GLN A 264 20.63 -32.52 13.23
CA GLN A 264 20.53 -33.75 12.41
C GLN A 264 21.57 -34.84 12.79
N THR A 265 22.64 -34.46 13.49
CA THR A 265 23.69 -35.36 13.98
C THR A 265 23.35 -36.02 15.33
N LEU A 266 22.29 -35.58 16.03
CA LEU A 266 21.78 -36.14 17.29
C LEU A 266 20.46 -36.92 17.07
N PRO A 267 20.51 -38.18 16.63
CA PRO A 267 19.31 -39.00 16.53
C PRO A 267 18.92 -39.47 17.93
N ASN A 268 17.93 -38.80 18.54
CA ASN A 268 17.01 -39.49 19.42
C ASN A 268 15.79 -39.88 18.56
N ASP A 269 15.09 -40.97 18.88
CA ASP A 269 13.97 -41.51 18.08
C ASP A 269 12.78 -40.54 17.91
N TYR A 270 12.89 -39.35 18.49
CA TYR A 270 11.97 -38.23 18.36
C TYR A 270 12.77 -36.92 18.23
N PRO A 271 12.59 -36.15 17.14
CA PRO A 271 13.26 -34.87 16.95
C PRO A 271 12.93 -33.90 18.09
N SER A 272 13.97 -33.34 18.71
CA SER A 272 13.89 -32.21 19.65
C SER A 272 13.81 -30.87 18.94
N ASP A 273 14.17 -30.84 17.65
CA ASP A 273 13.97 -29.70 16.79
C ASP A 273 12.47 -29.48 16.53
N ILE A 274 11.97 -28.33 17.02
CA ILE A 274 10.61 -27.88 16.75
C ILE A 274 10.37 -27.76 15.24
N ASN A 275 11.42 -27.46 14.46
CA ASN A 275 11.38 -27.34 13.00
C ASN A 275 11.18 -28.69 12.27
N ALA A 276 11.42 -29.83 12.94
CA ALA A 276 11.32 -31.16 12.33
C ALA A 276 10.30 -32.11 12.98
N MET A 277 9.74 -31.77 14.15
CA MET A 277 8.80 -32.64 14.88
C MET A 277 7.40 -32.78 14.28
N THR A 278 6.87 -33.99 14.07
CA THR A 278 5.46 -34.14 13.65
C THR A 278 4.51 -33.70 14.77
N ALA A 279 3.26 -33.36 14.42
CA ALA A 279 2.28 -32.86 15.41
C ALA A 279 1.99 -33.85 16.56
N ARG A 280 2.06 -35.17 16.29
CA ARG A 280 1.95 -36.21 17.32
C ARG A 280 3.15 -36.22 18.27
N GLN A 281 4.35 -35.94 17.76
CA GLN A 281 5.57 -35.87 18.56
C GLN A 281 5.60 -34.60 19.40
N CYS A 282 5.20 -33.47 18.82
CA CYS A 282 4.98 -32.21 19.55
C CYS A 282 3.99 -32.40 20.72
N ARG A 283 2.85 -33.05 20.47
CA ARG A 283 1.85 -33.38 21.50
C ARG A 283 2.42 -34.23 22.64
N LYS A 284 3.23 -35.24 22.33
CA LYS A 284 3.84 -36.11 23.35
C LYS A 284 4.77 -35.31 24.27
N ARG A 285 5.54 -34.37 23.72
CA ARG A 285 6.43 -33.48 24.47
C ARG A 285 5.65 -32.47 25.32
N LEU A 286 4.62 -31.84 24.76
CA LEU A 286 3.75 -30.93 25.52
C LEU A 286 3.03 -31.63 26.67
N ARG A 287 2.62 -32.90 26.49
CA ARG A 287 2.03 -33.70 27.58
C ARG A 287 3.01 -34.01 28.70
N ALA A 288 4.26 -34.34 28.36
CA ALA A 288 5.30 -34.58 29.36
C ALA A 288 5.59 -33.28 30.14
N ALA A 289 5.79 -32.17 29.44
CA ALA A 289 6.00 -30.86 30.06
C ALA A 289 4.80 -30.43 30.92
N ASN A 290 3.56 -30.67 30.48
CA ASN A 290 2.35 -30.32 31.24
C ASN A 290 2.12 -31.22 32.47
N ALA A 291 2.73 -32.40 32.51
CA ALA A 291 2.72 -33.28 33.68
C ALA A 291 3.74 -32.83 34.74
N GLU A 292 4.88 -32.26 34.31
CA GLU A 292 5.89 -31.68 35.19
C GLU A 292 5.48 -30.29 35.71
N TYR A 293 4.97 -29.43 34.82
CA TYR A 293 4.45 -28.11 35.14
C TYR A 293 3.11 -27.90 34.44
N SER A 294 2.02 -27.91 35.20
CA SER A 294 0.69 -27.73 34.61
C SER A 294 0.51 -26.31 34.07
N PHE A 295 0.44 -26.17 32.75
CA PHE A 295 0.16 -24.92 32.03
C PHE A 295 -1.12 -24.98 31.19
N GLU A 296 -1.60 -26.18 30.84
CA GLU A 296 -2.89 -26.41 30.20
C GLU A 296 -3.76 -27.39 31.00
N LYS A 297 -5.03 -27.03 31.18
CA LYS A 297 -5.97 -27.80 32.03
C LYS A 297 -6.62 -28.98 31.31
N SER A 298 -6.54 -29.00 29.98
CA SER A 298 -7.32 -29.90 29.13
C SER A 298 -6.42 -30.61 28.13
N THR A 299 -6.57 -31.93 28.04
CA THR A 299 -5.89 -32.73 27.01
C THR A 299 -6.30 -32.32 25.60
N LYS A 300 -7.51 -31.78 25.42
CA LYS A 300 -7.97 -31.28 24.13
C LYS A 300 -7.28 -29.97 23.71
N ASP A 301 -6.83 -29.17 24.68
CA ASP A 301 -6.19 -27.88 24.42
C ASP A 301 -4.69 -28.07 24.16
N LEU A 302 -4.07 -29.05 24.83
CA LEU A 302 -2.74 -29.58 24.46
C LEU A 302 -2.70 -30.14 23.04
N ASP A 303 -3.74 -30.86 22.63
CA ASP A 303 -3.84 -31.41 21.27
C ASP A 303 -3.92 -30.31 20.21
N ALA A 304 -4.67 -29.23 20.50
CA ALA A 304 -4.75 -28.06 19.64
C ALA A 304 -3.43 -27.28 19.61
N LEU A 305 -2.79 -27.08 20.75
CA LEU A 305 -1.49 -26.41 20.86
C LEU A 305 -0.41 -27.13 20.03
N ALA A 306 -0.37 -28.46 20.10
CA ALA A 306 0.56 -29.27 19.31
C ALA A 306 0.33 -29.16 17.81
N ALA A 307 -0.93 -29.15 17.37
CA ALA A 307 -1.26 -29.00 15.95
C ALA A 307 -0.94 -27.57 15.46
N ASN A 308 -1.21 -26.56 16.27
CA ASN A 308 -0.91 -25.16 15.96
C ASN A 308 0.60 -24.91 15.82
N ILE A 309 1.41 -25.46 16.72
CA ILE A 309 2.87 -25.31 16.68
C ILE A 309 3.45 -25.88 15.37
N VAL A 310 2.89 -26.99 14.89
CA VAL A 310 3.36 -27.61 13.64
C VAL A 310 2.82 -26.87 12.41
N ASP A 311 1.56 -26.43 12.42
CA ASP A 311 0.99 -25.66 11.31
C ASP A 311 1.66 -24.28 11.13
N TYR A 312 2.06 -23.60 12.21
CA TYR A 312 2.81 -22.35 12.11
C TYR A 312 4.26 -22.51 11.62
N ARG A 313 4.76 -23.74 11.66
CA ARG A 313 6.13 -24.08 11.28
C ARG A 313 6.20 -24.57 9.83
N ASP A 314 5.28 -25.43 9.43
CA ASP A 314 5.27 -26.01 8.09
C ASP A 314 4.68 -25.02 7.08
N GLU A 315 5.44 -24.65 6.05
CA GLU A 315 4.92 -23.86 4.92
C GLU A 315 4.04 -24.71 3.96
N ASN A 316 3.80 -25.98 4.31
CA ASN A 316 2.88 -26.80 3.55
C ASN A 316 1.44 -26.34 3.86
N HIS A 317 0.64 -26.10 2.82
CA HIS A 317 -0.77 -25.74 2.96
C HIS A 317 -1.65 -26.93 3.41
N VAL A 318 -1.11 -27.80 4.29
CA VAL A 318 -1.70 -29.08 4.68
C VAL A 318 -1.76 -29.19 6.21
N LEU A 319 -2.97 -29.08 6.72
CA LEU A 319 -3.29 -29.21 8.14
C LEU A 319 -2.66 -30.42 8.85
N SER A 320 -2.03 -30.13 9.97
CA SER A 320 -1.71 -31.14 10.97
C SER A 320 -2.93 -31.49 11.82
N THR A 321 -3.08 -32.79 12.08
CA THR A 321 -4.15 -33.31 12.93
C THR A 321 -3.57 -34.08 14.12
N VAL A 322 -4.11 -33.81 15.30
CA VAL A 322 -3.76 -34.49 16.54
C VAL A 322 -5.04 -34.89 17.26
N GLY A 323 -5.35 -36.19 17.27
CA GLY A 323 -6.63 -36.68 17.78
C GLY A 323 -7.80 -36.20 16.91
N SER A 324 -8.79 -35.53 17.51
CA SER A 324 -9.92 -34.88 16.82
C SER A 324 -9.73 -33.37 16.64
N ARG A 325 -8.54 -32.84 16.91
CA ARG A 325 -8.20 -31.41 16.78
C ARG A 325 -7.35 -31.15 15.54
N TYR A 326 -7.60 -30.01 14.91
CA TYR A 326 -6.87 -29.48 13.76
C TYR A 326 -6.02 -28.29 14.20
N GLY A 327 -4.91 -28.00 13.52
CA GLY A 327 -4.15 -26.78 13.73
C GLY A 327 -4.82 -25.55 13.09
N VAL A 328 -4.17 -24.38 13.18
CA VAL A 328 -4.81 -23.06 12.93
C VAL A 328 -5.19 -22.85 11.46
N GLU A 329 -4.52 -23.51 10.52
CA GLU A 329 -4.71 -23.25 9.08
C GLU A 329 -5.78 -24.14 8.44
N GLN A 330 -6.98 -24.23 9.03
CA GLN A 330 -8.04 -25.01 8.37
C GLN A 330 -8.48 -24.40 7.03
N ILE A 331 -7.96 -23.21 6.70
CA ILE A 331 -8.50 -22.39 5.64
C ILE A 331 -7.40 -21.60 4.96
N CYS A 332 -6.77 -22.25 4.00
CA CYS A 332 -5.79 -21.64 3.13
C CYS A 332 -6.50 -20.63 2.20
N PHE A 333 -6.35 -19.34 2.51
CA PHE A 333 -6.74 -18.24 1.65
C PHE A 333 -5.47 -17.55 1.14
N ASN A 334 -5.17 -17.71 -0.14
CA ASN A 334 -3.89 -17.24 -0.69
C ASN A 334 -3.86 -15.75 -1.03
N GLU A 335 -4.99 -15.10 -1.26
CA GLU A 335 -4.97 -13.73 -1.77
C GLU A 335 -6.23 -12.97 -1.38
N LEU A 336 -6.04 -11.76 -0.86
CA LEU A 336 -7.07 -10.75 -0.66
C LEU A 336 -6.72 -9.56 -1.55
N LEU A 337 -7.16 -9.61 -2.80
CA LEU A 337 -6.95 -8.51 -3.75
C LEU A 337 -7.95 -7.40 -3.51
N ALA A 338 -7.45 -6.18 -3.29
CA ALA A 338 -8.26 -4.97 -3.15
C ALA A 338 -8.29 -4.23 -4.48
N ASN A 339 -9.45 -4.12 -5.12
CA ASN A 339 -9.61 -3.14 -6.20
C ASN A 339 -10.08 -1.81 -5.61
N ASP A 340 -9.17 -0.85 -5.40
CA ASP A 340 -9.55 0.52 -5.04
C ASP A 340 -9.82 1.38 -6.27
N GLY A 341 -10.93 2.10 -6.24
CA GLY A 341 -11.27 3.15 -7.18
C GLY A 341 -12.07 4.30 -6.55
N THR A 342 -12.23 4.32 -5.23
CA THR A 342 -13.01 5.36 -4.53
C THR A 342 -12.26 6.67 -4.55
N GLN A 343 -12.97 7.75 -4.86
CA GLN A 343 -12.34 9.06 -4.99
C GLN A 343 -13.19 10.15 -4.36
N SER A 344 -12.57 11.01 -3.56
CA SER A 344 -13.21 12.24 -3.09
C SER A 344 -12.86 13.44 -3.94
N ARG A 345 -13.79 14.39 -3.96
CA ARG A 345 -13.66 15.72 -4.54
C ARG A 345 -14.06 16.75 -3.49
N PRO A 346 -13.24 17.79 -3.30
CA PRO A 346 -13.70 18.95 -2.56
C PRO A 346 -14.93 19.54 -3.25
N THR A 347 -15.88 20.05 -2.47
CA THR A 347 -17.01 20.82 -3.01
C THR A 347 -16.66 22.28 -3.30
N PHE A 348 -15.43 22.70 -3.00
CA PHE A 348 -14.89 24.01 -3.40
C PHE A 348 -14.89 24.10 -4.93
N SER A 349 -15.86 24.84 -5.49
CA SER A 349 -15.91 25.10 -6.92
C SER A 349 -14.67 25.90 -7.34
N LYS A 350 -13.82 25.33 -8.19
CA LYS A 350 -12.63 26.01 -8.70
C LYS A 350 -12.96 27.26 -9.54
N MET A 351 -14.22 27.43 -9.96
CA MET A 351 -14.69 28.65 -10.65
C MET A 351 -14.84 29.89 -9.72
N MET A 352 -14.67 29.76 -8.40
CA MET A 352 -14.92 30.83 -7.40
C MET A 352 -13.67 31.60 -6.94
N THR A 353 -12.47 31.23 -7.39
CA THR A 353 -11.22 31.84 -6.93
C THR A 353 -10.80 33.00 -7.84
N SER A 354 -11.18 34.24 -7.49
CA SER A 354 -10.63 35.40 -8.22
C SER A 354 -9.21 35.72 -7.76
N GLY A 355 -8.39 36.20 -8.70
CA GLY A 355 -7.12 36.87 -8.41
C GLY A 355 -5.86 36.07 -8.73
N THR A 356 -5.91 34.74 -8.75
CA THR A 356 -4.73 33.90 -9.05
C THR A 356 -5.05 32.80 -10.05
N GLY A 357 -5.48 33.15 -11.27
CA GLY A 357 -5.32 32.32 -12.46
C GLY A 357 -5.87 30.87 -12.46
N THR A 358 -6.66 30.43 -11.49
CA THR A 358 -7.23 29.08 -11.49
C THR A 358 -8.48 29.06 -12.36
N VAL A 359 -8.22 28.86 -13.67
CA VAL A 359 -9.18 28.37 -14.65
C VAL A 359 -9.89 27.14 -14.06
N PHE A 360 -11.09 26.81 -14.56
CA PHE A 360 -11.50 25.42 -14.54
C PHE A 360 -10.40 24.60 -15.23
N ASP A 361 -9.44 24.15 -14.43
CA ASP A 361 -8.20 23.58 -14.92
C ASP A 361 -8.50 22.15 -15.38
N ASP A 362 -7.58 21.62 -16.18
CA ASP A 362 -7.58 20.21 -16.50
C ASP A 362 -7.25 19.32 -15.28
N SER A 363 -7.35 19.82 -14.05
CA SER A 363 -7.17 18.95 -12.89
C SER A 363 -8.35 18.01 -12.73
N LYS A 364 -8.02 16.82 -12.27
CA LYS A 364 -8.98 15.80 -11.84
C LYS A 364 -9.90 16.29 -10.70
N ASP A 365 -9.53 17.38 -10.02
CA ASP A 365 -10.18 17.86 -8.81
C ASP A 365 -11.24 18.95 -9.06
N ALA A 366 -11.33 19.46 -10.28
CA ALA A 366 -12.28 20.52 -10.59
C ALA A 366 -13.71 19.99 -10.64
N ILE A 367 -14.61 20.67 -9.93
CA ILE A 367 -16.06 20.51 -10.05
C ILE A 367 -16.69 21.85 -10.41
N VAL A 368 -17.85 21.82 -11.06
CA VAL A 368 -18.65 23.01 -11.38
C VAL A 368 -19.99 22.92 -10.67
N GLU A 369 -20.18 23.76 -9.66
CA GLU A 369 -21.53 24.07 -9.18
C GLU A 369 -22.20 25.05 -10.17
N ASN A 370 -23.45 24.81 -10.56
CA ASN A 370 -24.16 25.71 -11.48
C ASN A 370 -24.25 27.15 -10.97
N SER A 371 -24.30 27.39 -9.65
CA SER A 371 -24.24 28.73 -9.04
C SER A 371 -23.04 29.56 -9.56
N CYS A 372 -21.92 28.90 -9.83
CA CYS A 372 -20.67 29.53 -10.25
C CYS A 372 -20.69 30.01 -11.72
N LEU A 373 -21.62 29.49 -12.52
CA LEU A 373 -21.88 29.97 -13.89
C LEU A 373 -22.61 31.32 -13.91
N PHE A 374 -23.22 31.70 -12.78
CA PHE A 374 -24.09 32.85 -12.68
C PHE A 374 -23.61 33.88 -11.66
N ARG A 375 -22.53 33.62 -10.91
CA ARG A 375 -22.12 34.44 -9.75
C ARG A 375 -20.71 35.05 -9.85
N TYR A 376 -20.58 36.29 -9.38
CA TYR A 376 -19.31 36.98 -9.09
C TYR A 376 -18.99 37.05 -7.57
N ARG A 377 -17.69 37.09 -7.22
CA ARG A 377 -17.05 36.71 -5.93
C ARG A 377 -17.44 37.48 -4.65
N ASN A 378 -18.29 38.51 -4.62
CA ASN A 378 -18.32 39.30 -3.39
C ASN A 378 -18.92 38.54 -2.18
N TRP A 379 -18.04 38.34 -1.20
CA TRP A 379 -18.15 37.63 0.08
C TRP A 379 -19.04 38.32 1.12
N SER A 380 -19.95 39.20 0.71
CA SER A 380 -20.90 39.73 1.67
C SER A 380 -21.93 38.64 1.96
N LEU A 381 -21.70 37.91 3.06
CA LEU A 381 -22.70 37.15 3.83
C LEU A 381 -24.03 37.92 3.95
N ASP A 382 -23.98 39.25 3.82
CA ASP A 382 -25.10 40.16 3.71
C ASP A 382 -26.12 39.84 2.59
N MET A 383 -25.75 39.16 1.50
CA MET A 383 -26.73 38.84 0.44
C MET A 383 -27.57 37.58 0.73
N VAL A 384 -27.25 36.85 1.80
CA VAL A 384 -27.87 35.56 2.12
C VAL A 384 -29.16 35.72 2.92
N ASN A 385 -29.43 36.89 3.51
CA ASN A 385 -30.60 37.09 4.35
C ASN A 385 -31.75 37.76 3.56
N PRO A 386 -32.68 37.01 2.94
CA PRO A 386 -33.86 37.61 2.35
C PRO A 386 -34.65 38.39 3.42
N GLY A 387 -34.67 37.97 4.68
CA GLY A 387 -35.36 38.70 5.76
C GLY A 387 -34.75 40.07 6.09
N TYR A 388 -33.42 40.20 6.08
CA TYR A 388 -32.73 41.46 6.41
C TYR A 388 -32.79 42.49 5.26
N TYR A 389 -32.99 42.05 4.01
CA TYR A 389 -32.99 42.90 2.81
C TYR A 389 -34.33 42.96 2.06
N LEU A 390 -35.33 42.15 2.44
CA LEU A 390 -36.74 42.33 2.04
C LEU A 390 -37.41 43.43 2.86
N ASN A 391 -36.76 43.96 3.90
CA ASN A 391 -37.19 45.19 4.55
C ASN A 391 -36.94 46.37 3.59
N LYS A 392 -38.03 47.01 3.13
CA LYS A 392 -38.20 47.76 1.86
C LYS A 392 -37.18 48.86 1.51
N ASN A 393 -36.21 49.21 2.37
CA ASN A 393 -35.43 50.44 2.26
C ASN A 393 -33.89 50.32 2.25
N LYS A 394 -33.30 49.11 2.22
CA LYS A 394 -31.82 48.94 2.36
C LYS A 394 -31.10 48.20 1.22
N TRP A 395 -31.60 48.27 -0.02
CA TRP A 395 -30.81 47.91 -1.23
C TRP A 395 -29.73 48.96 -1.60
N LYS A 396 -29.48 49.95 -0.73
CA LYS A 396 -28.59 51.09 -0.96
C LYS A 396 -27.09 50.78 -0.88
N TYR A 397 -26.69 49.57 -0.46
CA TYR A 397 -25.29 49.23 -0.17
C TYR A 397 -24.70 48.09 -1.02
N ILE A 398 -25.31 47.78 -2.17
CA ILE A 398 -24.54 47.11 -3.24
C ILE A 398 -23.80 48.23 -3.94
N ASP A 399 -22.56 48.46 -3.50
CA ASP A 399 -21.67 49.51 -3.96
C ASP A 399 -21.62 49.52 -5.50
N ASP A 400 -22.07 50.64 -6.08
CA ASP A 400 -22.09 50.91 -7.52
C ASP A 400 -20.64 50.97 -8.10
N SER A 401 -19.61 50.77 -7.26
CA SER A 401 -18.19 50.77 -7.60
C SER A 401 -17.64 49.46 -8.19
N ASN A 402 -18.39 48.34 -8.22
CA ASN A 402 -17.86 47.05 -8.67
C ASN A 402 -18.33 46.66 -10.10
N PRO A 403 -17.60 47.03 -11.18
CA PRO A 403 -17.94 46.75 -12.58
C PRO A 403 -17.96 45.25 -12.96
N ALA A 404 -17.82 44.36 -12.00
CA ALA A 404 -17.73 42.93 -12.20
C ALA A 404 -19.07 42.22 -12.50
N TYR A 405 -20.21 42.86 -12.26
CA TYR A 405 -21.54 42.28 -12.54
C TYR A 405 -21.74 41.95 -14.03
N ALA A 406 -21.16 42.74 -14.93
CA ALA A 406 -21.27 42.49 -16.38
C ALA A 406 -20.36 41.36 -16.88
N LYS A 407 -19.36 40.91 -16.09
CA LYS A 407 -18.38 39.88 -16.52
C LYS A 407 -18.93 38.45 -16.48
N LYS A 408 -20.05 38.20 -15.78
CA LYS A 408 -20.73 36.88 -15.70
C LYS A 408 -22.24 36.96 -15.97
N ALA A 409 -22.70 38.07 -16.50
CA ALA A 409 -24.11 38.23 -16.87
C ALA A 409 -24.47 37.33 -18.06
N TRP A 410 -25.75 36.99 -18.14
CA TRP A 410 -26.34 36.27 -19.25
C TRP A 410 -27.24 37.19 -20.04
N ASP A 411 -27.14 37.18 -21.37
CA ASP A 411 -28.09 37.89 -22.22
C ASP A 411 -29.45 37.16 -22.21
N ILE A 412 -30.52 37.95 -22.17
CA ILE A 412 -31.89 37.44 -22.13
C ILE A 412 -32.77 38.15 -23.16
N GLU A 413 -33.73 37.43 -23.70
CA GLU A 413 -34.80 38.01 -24.52
C GLU A 413 -36.09 38.07 -23.67
N ILE A 414 -36.65 39.27 -23.51
CA ILE A 414 -37.89 39.48 -22.75
C ILE A 414 -39.09 39.12 -23.61
N LYS A 415 -39.99 38.28 -23.08
CA LYS A 415 -41.18 37.77 -23.77
C LYS A 415 -42.44 38.03 -22.94
N SER A 416 -43.60 37.95 -23.59
CA SER A 416 -44.91 37.91 -22.91
C SER A 416 -45.09 39.05 -21.90
N ASN A 417 -44.84 40.30 -22.33
CA ASN A 417 -44.94 41.50 -21.50
C ASN A 417 -44.15 41.40 -20.18
N GLY A 418 -42.94 40.84 -20.26
CA GLY A 418 -42.05 40.68 -19.12
C GLY A 418 -42.35 39.50 -18.21
N LYS A 419 -43.45 38.74 -18.42
CA LYS A 419 -43.77 37.56 -17.60
C LYS A 419 -42.90 36.34 -17.94
N GLN A 420 -42.27 36.35 -19.11
CA GLN A 420 -41.36 35.30 -19.52
C GLN A 420 -40.05 35.89 -20.01
N ILE A 421 -38.95 35.19 -19.75
CA ILE A 421 -37.66 35.54 -20.34
C ILE A 421 -37.03 34.28 -20.93
N GLN A 422 -36.37 34.43 -22.07
CA GLN A 422 -35.57 33.39 -22.68
C GLN A 422 -34.12 33.61 -22.28
N LEU A 423 -33.54 32.67 -21.53
CA LEU A 423 -32.11 32.65 -21.23
C LEU A 423 -31.36 32.27 -22.50
N LEU A 424 -30.55 33.18 -23.06
CA LEU A 424 -29.89 32.97 -24.34
C LEU A 424 -28.50 32.34 -24.15
N GLY A 425 -27.62 33.02 -23.41
CA GLY A 425 -26.24 32.57 -23.17
C GLY A 425 -25.44 33.60 -22.40
N PRO A 426 -24.14 33.34 -22.16
CA PRO A 426 -23.20 34.34 -21.69
C PRO A 426 -23.28 35.64 -22.49
N ALA A 427 -23.18 36.78 -21.79
CA ALA A 427 -23.30 38.10 -22.40
C ALA A 427 -22.33 38.31 -23.57
N GLN A 428 -22.85 38.84 -24.67
CA GLN A 428 -22.12 39.18 -25.89
C GLN A 428 -22.21 40.70 -26.16
N ASN A 429 -21.34 41.19 -27.04
CA ASN A 429 -21.46 42.52 -27.65
C ASN A 429 -22.27 42.44 -28.97
N SER A 430 -22.47 43.55 -29.70
CA SER A 430 -23.28 43.51 -30.93
C SER A 430 -22.64 42.74 -32.07
N SER A 431 -21.32 42.47 -31.99
CA SER A 431 -20.62 41.60 -32.94
C SER A 431 -20.76 40.11 -32.58
N GLY A 432 -21.48 39.75 -31.52
CA GLY A 432 -21.63 38.37 -31.04
C GLY A 432 -20.41 37.82 -30.29
N LYS A 433 -19.46 38.67 -29.92
CA LYS A 433 -18.26 38.29 -29.15
C LYS A 433 -18.60 38.30 -27.66
N LEU A 434 -18.19 37.25 -26.95
CA LEU A 434 -18.37 37.12 -25.51
C LEU A 434 -17.69 38.28 -24.76
N MET A 435 -18.43 38.87 -23.82
CA MET A 435 -17.96 39.96 -22.94
C MET A 435 -17.35 39.45 -21.62
N TRP A 436 -17.38 38.13 -21.42
CA TRP A 436 -16.73 37.47 -20.29
C TRP A 436 -15.21 37.55 -20.42
N ASP A 437 -14.49 37.43 -19.30
CA ASP A 437 -13.03 37.37 -19.39
C ASP A 437 -12.56 36.04 -20.02
N ARG A 438 -11.29 36.00 -20.44
CA ARG A 438 -10.72 34.84 -21.14
C ARG A 438 -10.84 33.54 -20.32
N ASN A 439 -10.76 33.60 -18.99
CA ASN A 439 -10.81 32.42 -18.13
C ASN A 439 -12.25 31.93 -17.92
N ASP A 440 -13.20 32.86 -17.80
CA ASP A 440 -14.63 32.58 -17.73
C ASP A 440 -15.14 31.97 -19.05
N ILE A 441 -14.68 32.49 -20.21
CA ILE A 441 -14.99 31.91 -21.53
C ILE A 441 -14.50 30.48 -21.61
N LYS A 442 -13.21 30.23 -21.29
CA LYS A 442 -12.65 28.86 -21.29
C LYS A 442 -13.40 27.93 -20.37
N SER A 443 -13.74 28.40 -19.16
CA SER A 443 -14.48 27.59 -18.19
C SER A 443 -15.89 27.26 -18.68
N TRP A 444 -16.56 28.19 -19.35
CA TRP A 444 -17.86 27.98 -19.97
C TRP A 444 -17.80 26.97 -21.13
N GLU A 445 -16.84 27.14 -22.04
CA GLU A 445 -16.64 26.24 -23.17
C GLU A 445 -16.37 24.81 -22.70
N HIS A 446 -15.44 24.65 -21.75
CA HIS A 446 -15.12 23.37 -21.15
C HIS A 446 -16.33 22.77 -20.43
N PHE A 447 -17.07 23.57 -19.66
CA PHE A 447 -18.31 23.13 -19.03
C PHE A 447 -19.32 22.58 -20.04
N ARG A 448 -19.51 23.26 -21.19
CA ARG A 448 -20.38 22.79 -22.28
C ARG A 448 -19.91 21.47 -22.87
N GLU A 449 -18.60 21.27 -23.00
CA GLU A 449 -18.02 20.01 -23.47
C GLU A 449 -18.24 18.87 -22.49
N VAL A 450 -18.05 19.11 -21.19
CA VAL A 450 -18.35 18.13 -20.14
C VAL A 450 -19.83 17.76 -20.17
N GLN A 451 -20.75 18.74 -20.27
CA GLN A 451 -22.18 18.48 -20.38
C GLN A 451 -22.54 17.63 -21.60
N GLN A 452 -21.92 17.92 -22.76
CA GLN A 452 -22.09 17.11 -23.96
C GLN A 452 -21.66 15.65 -23.74
N SER A 453 -20.58 15.42 -22.99
CA SER A 453 -20.08 14.06 -22.71
C SER A 453 -20.97 13.24 -21.76
N ILE A 454 -21.82 13.89 -20.97
CA ILE A 454 -22.78 13.26 -20.04
C ILE A 454 -24.03 12.78 -20.80
N GLY A 455 -24.35 13.38 -21.95
CA GLY A 455 -25.36 12.90 -22.90
C GLY A 455 -26.81 13.31 -22.61
N LYS A 456 -27.20 13.62 -21.36
CA LYS A 456 -28.60 13.98 -21.04
C LYS A 456 -28.99 15.41 -21.43
N TYR A 457 -28.06 16.36 -21.30
CA TYR A 457 -28.31 17.79 -21.52
C TYR A 457 -27.20 18.38 -22.40
N GLY A 458 -27.39 18.24 -23.72
CA GLY A 458 -26.38 18.61 -24.72
C GLY A 458 -26.29 20.10 -25.04
N LYS A 459 -25.34 20.44 -25.91
CA LYS A 459 -25.20 21.79 -26.50
C LYS A 459 -26.47 22.15 -27.28
N ILE A 460 -26.86 23.41 -27.20
CA ILE A 460 -27.89 24.00 -28.04
C ILE A 460 -27.41 25.37 -28.52
N THR A 461 -27.86 25.79 -29.70
CA THR A 461 -27.70 27.16 -30.18
C THR A 461 -29.05 27.85 -30.08
N LEU A 462 -29.09 28.98 -29.39
CA LEU A 462 -30.29 29.80 -29.28
C LEU A 462 -30.11 31.06 -30.10
N HIS A 463 -31.16 31.47 -30.81
CA HIS A 463 -31.20 32.73 -31.55
C HIS A 463 -32.22 33.64 -30.88
N GLY A 464 -31.78 34.81 -30.42
CA GLY A 464 -32.66 35.76 -29.76
C GLY A 464 -32.12 37.17 -29.83
N ASP A 465 -33.02 38.15 -29.67
CA ASP A 465 -32.66 39.55 -29.56
C ASP A 465 -32.67 39.97 -28.09
N ALA A 466 -31.48 40.21 -27.55
CA ALA A 466 -31.34 40.70 -26.18
C ALA A 466 -31.65 42.21 -26.06
N GLY A 467 -31.97 42.90 -27.15
CA GLY A 467 -32.06 44.37 -27.22
C GLY A 467 -30.98 44.99 -28.10
N PHE A 468 -30.36 44.21 -29.00
CA PHE A 468 -29.44 44.69 -30.03
C PHE A 468 -30.17 45.17 -31.28
N GLY A 469 -31.49 44.97 -31.38
CA GLY A 469 -32.28 45.20 -32.59
C GLY A 469 -32.05 44.15 -33.68
N LYS A 470 -31.36 43.05 -33.34
CA LYS A 470 -31.08 41.91 -34.22
C LYS A 470 -30.94 40.63 -33.41
N LYS A 471 -31.30 39.49 -34.02
CA LYS A 471 -31.10 38.18 -33.41
C LYS A 471 -29.62 37.79 -33.47
N ILE A 472 -29.05 37.46 -32.31
CA ILE A 472 -27.68 36.97 -32.17
C ILE A 472 -27.72 35.47 -31.82
N SER A 473 -26.69 34.73 -32.23
CA SER A 473 -26.51 33.31 -31.93
C SER A 473 -25.77 33.10 -30.62
N TYR A 474 -26.38 32.36 -29.70
CA TYR A 474 -25.82 32.07 -28.39
C TYR A 474 -25.55 30.58 -28.24
N ALA A 475 -24.32 30.26 -27.88
CA ALA A 475 -23.89 28.91 -27.62
C ALA A 475 -24.26 28.53 -26.17
N SER A 476 -25.27 27.68 -26.00
CA SER A 476 -25.91 27.36 -24.72
C SER A 476 -25.92 25.85 -24.45
N ILE A 477 -26.66 25.44 -23.42
CA ILE A 477 -26.95 24.04 -23.09
C ILE A 477 -28.44 23.84 -22.84
N LYS A 478 -28.90 22.60 -23.00
CA LYS A 478 -30.20 22.17 -22.48
C LYS A 478 -30.17 22.12 -20.95
N TRP A 479 -31.31 22.35 -20.34
CA TRP A 479 -31.51 22.30 -18.89
C TRP A 479 -32.55 21.21 -18.56
N PRO A 480 -32.53 20.65 -17.34
CA PRO A 480 -33.68 19.90 -16.87
C PRO A 480 -34.95 20.76 -16.85
N GLN A 481 -36.11 20.17 -17.15
CA GLN A 481 -37.39 20.87 -17.04
C GLN A 481 -37.58 21.34 -15.58
N ASN A 482 -37.92 22.61 -15.38
CA ASN A 482 -38.05 23.25 -14.07
C ASN A 482 -36.76 23.32 -13.24
N PHE A 483 -35.57 23.20 -13.86
CA PHE A 483 -34.30 23.31 -13.14
C PHE A 483 -34.17 24.61 -12.34
N PHE A 484 -34.57 25.73 -12.94
CA PHE A 484 -34.51 27.06 -12.31
C PHE A 484 -35.71 27.38 -11.42
N LYS A 485 -36.66 26.45 -11.21
CA LYS A 485 -37.82 26.70 -10.35
C LYS A 485 -37.36 27.05 -8.92
N ASN A 486 -37.99 28.06 -8.32
CA ASN A 486 -37.66 28.63 -7.01
C ASN A 486 -36.29 29.34 -6.91
N GLN A 487 -35.53 29.40 -8.00
CA GLN A 487 -34.38 30.30 -8.08
C GLN A 487 -34.87 31.74 -8.31
N TYR A 488 -33.99 32.70 -8.08
CA TYR A 488 -34.29 34.10 -8.32
C TYR A 488 -33.42 34.61 -9.47
N LEU A 489 -33.83 35.71 -10.08
CA LEU A 489 -32.99 36.43 -11.02
C LEU A 489 -33.09 37.93 -10.79
N SER A 490 -32.03 38.64 -11.18
CA SER A 490 -32.05 40.10 -11.32
C SER A 490 -31.82 40.45 -12.77
N VAL A 491 -32.67 41.33 -13.32
CA VAL A 491 -32.52 41.83 -14.69
C VAL A 491 -31.93 43.24 -14.64
N GLY A 492 -30.94 43.48 -15.50
CA GLY A 492 -30.35 44.78 -15.77
C GLY A 492 -30.42 45.10 -17.26
N PHE A 493 -30.35 46.39 -17.58
CA PHE A 493 -30.38 46.90 -18.95
C PHE A 493 -29.10 47.69 -19.23
N THR A 494 -28.46 47.43 -20.38
CA THR A 494 -27.18 48.02 -20.78
C THR A 494 -27.35 48.75 -22.11
N ASP A 495 -26.80 49.95 -22.23
CA ASP A 495 -26.84 50.74 -23.47
C ASP A 495 -26.00 50.05 -24.58
N PRO A 496 -26.58 49.76 -25.77
CA PRO A 496 -25.85 49.23 -26.91
C PRO A 496 -24.65 50.09 -27.33
N ALA A 497 -24.74 51.42 -27.20
CA ALA A 497 -23.63 52.32 -27.54
C ALA A 497 -22.44 52.21 -26.55
N ARG A 498 -22.63 51.54 -25.40
CA ARG A 498 -21.63 51.36 -24.34
C ARG A 498 -21.14 49.90 -24.26
N GLU A 499 -21.04 49.26 -25.42
CA GLU A 499 -20.58 47.87 -25.60
C GLU A 499 -19.21 47.53 -25.00
N LYS A 500 -18.33 48.53 -24.82
CA LYS A 500 -17.13 48.41 -24.01
C LYS A 500 -17.52 48.82 -22.59
N LEU A 501 -17.47 47.90 -21.62
CA LEU A 501 -17.55 48.32 -20.22
C LEU A 501 -16.47 49.39 -19.98
N PRO A 502 -16.83 50.61 -19.58
CA PRO A 502 -15.90 51.71 -19.41
C PRO A 502 -15.04 51.48 -18.16
N SER A 503 -13.79 51.95 -18.20
CA SER A 503 -12.86 51.86 -17.07
C SER A 503 -13.30 52.61 -15.81
N TRP A 504 -14.33 53.47 -15.85
CA TRP A 504 -14.88 54.19 -14.68
C TRP A 504 -16.16 54.96 -15.06
N TYR A 505 -17.33 54.32 -14.96
CA TYR A 505 -18.60 55.01 -15.22
C TYR A 505 -18.92 56.04 -14.12
N LYS A 506 -18.49 57.29 -14.35
CA LYS A 506 -18.73 58.51 -13.57
C LYS A 506 -20.14 59.10 -13.73
N SER A 507 -21.18 58.32 -14.04
CA SER A 507 -22.54 58.87 -14.07
C SER A 507 -23.20 58.69 -12.70
N LYS A 508 -23.41 59.81 -11.99
CA LYS A 508 -24.20 59.90 -10.74
C LYS A 508 -25.69 59.54 -10.92
N GLU A 509 -26.12 59.21 -12.13
CA GLU A 509 -27.51 58.88 -12.45
C GLU A 509 -27.69 57.39 -12.60
N LEU A 510 -27.94 56.77 -11.44
CA LEU A 510 -28.75 55.59 -11.16
C LEU A 510 -28.90 54.49 -12.24
N PRO A 511 -28.53 53.22 -11.93
CA PRO A 511 -29.15 52.06 -12.58
C PRO A 511 -30.67 52.03 -12.28
N PRO A 512 -31.48 51.35 -13.10
CA PRO A 512 -32.93 51.38 -13.00
C PRO A 512 -33.41 50.93 -11.61
N LYS A 513 -34.37 51.69 -11.06
CA LYS A 513 -35.05 51.51 -9.74
C LYS A 513 -35.70 50.12 -9.51
N ASN A 514 -35.62 49.18 -10.46
CA ASN A 514 -36.20 47.83 -10.35
C ASN A 514 -35.15 46.79 -9.89
N LYS A 515 -34.45 47.06 -8.78
CA LYS A 515 -33.52 46.12 -8.11
C LYS A 515 -34.26 44.99 -7.35
N GLN A 516 -35.34 44.43 -7.89
CA GLN A 516 -36.07 43.34 -7.24
C GLN A 516 -35.57 42.00 -7.76
N ALA A 517 -35.11 41.13 -6.86
CA ALA A 517 -34.93 39.71 -7.18
C ALA A 517 -36.31 39.12 -7.53
N ILE A 518 -36.44 38.54 -8.71
CA ILE A 518 -37.70 37.98 -9.21
C ILE A 518 -37.61 36.46 -9.14
N LYS A 519 -38.59 35.85 -8.47
CA LYS A 519 -38.68 34.40 -8.35
C LYS A 519 -39.08 33.76 -9.69
N ILE A 520 -38.44 32.64 -10.01
CA ILE A 520 -38.76 31.82 -11.18
C ILE A 520 -39.77 30.75 -10.79
N ILE A 521 -40.94 30.74 -11.44
CA ILE A 521 -42.03 29.80 -11.19
C ILE A 521 -41.85 28.51 -11.99
N LYS A 522 -41.43 28.64 -13.25
CA LYS A 522 -41.27 27.53 -14.21
C LYS A 522 -40.05 27.77 -15.07
N SER A 523 -39.40 26.70 -15.51
CA SER A 523 -38.36 26.80 -16.55
C SER A 523 -38.45 25.66 -17.55
N SER A 524 -38.17 25.92 -18.82
CA SER A 524 -38.14 24.90 -19.87
C SER A 524 -36.75 24.33 -20.08
N VAL A 525 -36.68 23.23 -20.84
CA VAL A 525 -35.42 22.60 -21.26
C VAL A 525 -34.51 23.55 -22.06
N ASN A 526 -35.08 24.52 -22.77
CA ASN A 526 -34.32 25.48 -23.56
C ASN A 526 -34.04 26.79 -22.79
N GLY A 527 -34.31 26.86 -21.48
CA GLY A 527 -34.06 28.05 -20.68
C GLY A 527 -35.13 29.15 -20.80
N LEU A 528 -36.36 28.82 -21.23
CA LEU A 528 -37.49 29.74 -21.11
C LEU A 528 -37.96 29.76 -19.66
N LEU A 529 -37.89 30.91 -19.00
CA LEU A 529 -38.21 31.11 -17.59
C LEU A 529 -39.55 31.86 -17.49
N THR A 530 -40.47 31.35 -16.67
CA THR A 530 -41.70 32.05 -16.28
C THR A 530 -41.48 32.69 -14.92
N LEU A 531 -41.76 33.99 -14.83
CA LEU A 531 -41.46 34.81 -13.66
C LEU A 531 -42.69 35.06 -12.80
N GLU A 532 -42.48 35.24 -11.51
CA GLU A 532 -43.53 35.64 -10.55
C GLU A 532 -44.03 37.07 -10.78
N LYS A 533 -43.14 37.94 -11.25
CA LYS A 533 -43.45 39.34 -11.57
C LYS A 533 -42.89 39.68 -12.94
N SER A 534 -43.57 40.55 -13.67
CA SER A 534 -43.07 41.05 -14.96
C SER A 534 -41.79 41.86 -14.78
N VAL A 535 -40.84 41.67 -15.68
CA VAL A 535 -39.72 42.59 -15.87
C VAL A 535 -40.16 43.77 -16.75
N GLY A 536 -39.50 44.92 -16.60
CA GLY A 536 -39.77 46.11 -17.43
C GLY A 536 -39.43 45.91 -18.91
N SER A 537 -39.91 46.82 -19.76
CA SER A 537 -39.54 46.90 -21.17
C SER A 537 -38.04 47.20 -21.35
N THR A 538 -37.45 46.74 -22.44
CA THR A 538 -36.05 46.98 -22.80
C THR A 538 -35.79 48.45 -23.15
N ASN A 539 -36.78 49.15 -23.70
CA ASN A 539 -36.65 50.53 -24.22
C ASN A 539 -35.42 50.73 -25.12
N GLY A 540 -35.10 49.73 -25.96
CA GLY A 540 -33.92 49.77 -26.85
C GLY A 540 -32.58 49.44 -26.18
N LEU A 541 -32.58 49.02 -24.90
CA LEU A 541 -31.40 48.60 -24.16
C LEU A 541 -31.21 47.08 -24.20
N ILE A 542 -29.96 46.62 -24.08
CA ILE A 542 -29.58 45.22 -23.95
C ILE A 542 -29.98 44.69 -22.58
N SER A 543 -30.86 43.69 -22.56
CA SER A 543 -31.39 43.00 -21.40
C SER A 543 -30.46 41.87 -20.98
N ARG A 544 -30.05 41.91 -19.71
CA ARG A 544 -29.15 40.93 -19.12
C ARG A 544 -29.69 40.46 -17.80
N CYS A 545 -29.38 39.23 -17.40
CA CYS A 545 -29.72 38.75 -16.09
C CYS A 545 -28.55 38.09 -15.35
N ILE A 546 -28.73 38.01 -14.05
CA ILE A 546 -27.94 37.21 -13.13
C ILE A 546 -28.91 36.29 -12.41
N LEU A 547 -28.57 35.01 -12.35
CA LEU A 547 -29.34 33.99 -11.67
C LEU A 547 -28.79 33.77 -10.27
N TRP A 548 -29.70 33.74 -9.29
CA TRP A 548 -29.43 33.53 -7.89
C TRP A 548 -30.01 32.19 -7.46
N ASN A 549 -29.16 31.35 -6.90
CA ASN A 549 -29.52 30.07 -6.35
C ASN A 549 -28.85 29.90 -4.98
N TRP A 550 -28.13 28.80 -4.79
CA TRP A 550 -27.39 28.52 -3.58
C TRP A 550 -26.20 29.47 -3.42
N GLY A 551 -25.89 29.82 -2.18
CA GLY A 551 -24.76 30.69 -1.88
C GLY A 551 -23.45 29.92 -1.89
N GLY A 552 -22.60 30.09 -2.90
CA GLY A 552 -21.21 29.60 -2.83
C GLY A 552 -20.30 30.53 -2.01
N GLY A 553 -19.38 29.96 -1.25
CA GLY A 553 -18.15 30.63 -0.85
C GLY A 553 -17.04 29.60 -0.91
N THR A 554 -17.06 28.75 0.11
CA THR A 554 -16.14 27.63 0.25
C THR A 554 -16.93 26.36 -0.12
N ALA A 555 -18.10 26.17 0.49
CA ALA A 555 -19.07 25.15 0.11
C ALA A 555 -20.29 25.77 -0.63
N PRO A 556 -21.02 24.99 -1.45
CA PRO A 556 -22.41 25.28 -1.78
C PRO A 556 -23.25 25.36 -0.50
N ASN A 557 -23.81 26.54 -0.20
CA ASN A 557 -24.72 26.75 0.93
C ASN A 557 -26.17 26.75 0.45
N CYS A 558 -26.96 25.81 0.96
CA CYS A 558 -28.36 25.67 0.59
C CYS A 558 -29.17 26.70 1.38
N VAL A 559 -29.29 27.94 0.90
CA VAL A 559 -29.94 29.04 1.66
C VAL A 559 -31.34 29.39 1.14
N ILE A 560 -31.69 28.90 -0.06
CA ILE A 560 -32.99 29.13 -0.69
C ILE A 560 -33.84 27.87 -0.54
N PRO A 561 -35.09 27.95 -0.05
CA PRO A 561 -35.96 26.78 0.12
C PRO A 561 -36.42 26.19 -1.23
N ASN A 562 -36.58 24.87 -1.28
CA ASN A 562 -37.04 24.13 -2.45
C ASN A 562 -36.26 24.42 -3.74
N CYS A 563 -34.97 24.78 -3.62
CA CYS A 563 -34.11 25.14 -4.73
C CYS A 563 -33.18 23.98 -5.06
N THR A 564 -33.08 23.62 -6.34
CA THR A 564 -32.16 22.58 -6.82
C THR A 564 -30.86 23.19 -7.34
N THR A 565 -29.73 22.65 -6.88
CA THR A 565 -28.39 22.91 -7.43
C THR A 565 -27.93 21.70 -8.25
N ARG A 566 -27.10 21.94 -9.26
CA ARG A 566 -26.40 20.89 -10.03
C ARG A 566 -24.91 21.03 -9.78
N ILE A 567 -24.29 19.92 -9.41
CA ILE A 567 -22.84 19.82 -9.32
C ILE A 567 -22.37 18.89 -10.44
N THR A 568 -21.53 19.42 -11.31
CA THR A 568 -20.91 18.70 -12.42
C THR A 568 -19.50 18.32 -12.05
N VAL A 569 -19.20 17.03 -12.15
CA VAL A 569 -17.88 16.44 -11.87
C VAL A 569 -17.29 15.93 -13.18
N GLN A 570 -15.96 15.97 -13.28
CA GLN A 570 -15.22 15.52 -14.46
C GLN A 570 -14.07 14.58 -14.11
N LYS A 571 -13.49 13.96 -15.14
CA LYS A 571 -12.29 13.10 -15.06
C LYS A 571 -12.44 11.96 -14.05
N LEU A 572 -13.68 11.48 -13.87
CA LEU A 572 -13.93 10.13 -13.39
C LEU A 572 -13.49 9.14 -14.49
N GLU A 573 -13.27 7.88 -14.14
CA GLU A 573 -13.02 6.88 -15.18
C GLU A 573 -14.24 6.75 -16.11
N PRO A 574 -14.06 6.88 -17.43
CA PRO A 574 -15.17 6.87 -18.37
C PRO A 574 -16.00 5.58 -18.34
N GLY A 575 -17.33 5.73 -18.35
CA GLY A 575 -18.24 4.60 -18.44
C GLY A 575 -18.26 3.68 -17.20
N LYS A 576 -17.66 4.10 -16.09
CA LYS A 576 -17.68 3.38 -14.81
C LYS A 576 -18.83 3.83 -13.92
N TYR A 577 -19.34 2.92 -13.08
CA TYR A 577 -20.35 3.23 -12.06
C TYR A 577 -19.72 3.80 -10.79
N TYR A 578 -20.42 4.78 -10.21
CA TYR A 578 -20.08 5.35 -8.92
C TYR A 578 -21.33 5.46 -8.06
N LEU A 579 -21.16 5.36 -6.74
CA LEU A 579 -22.15 5.83 -5.78
C LEU A 579 -21.69 7.18 -5.21
N PRO A 580 -22.30 8.30 -5.65
CA PRO A 580 -22.00 9.60 -5.07
C PRO A 580 -22.54 9.69 -3.63
N THR A 581 -21.75 10.27 -2.74
CA THR A 581 -22.13 10.62 -1.37
C THR A 581 -21.76 12.09 -1.15
N VAL A 582 -22.67 12.87 -0.58
CA VAL A 582 -22.39 14.26 -0.19
C VAL A 582 -22.28 14.40 1.32
N SER A 583 -21.20 15.04 1.79
CA SER A 583 -21.01 15.39 3.20
C SER A 583 -21.53 16.80 3.47
N CYS A 584 -22.37 16.92 4.49
CA CYS A 584 -23.09 18.13 4.86
C CYS A 584 -22.69 18.59 6.26
N ILE A 585 -22.17 19.80 6.41
CA ILE A 585 -21.86 20.40 7.71
C ILE A 585 -22.87 21.52 7.98
N TRP A 586 -23.20 21.64 9.26
CA TRP A 586 -24.33 22.41 9.72
C TRP A 586 -23.86 23.60 10.54
N ASN A 587 -24.33 24.79 10.14
CA ASN A 587 -24.15 25.98 10.95
C ASN A 587 -25.19 26.07 12.09
N ALA A 588 -26.28 25.30 12.06
CA ALA A 588 -27.37 25.37 13.04
C ALA A 588 -27.74 24.00 13.65
N ASN A 589 -28.22 24.00 14.89
CA ASN A 589 -28.58 22.84 15.72
C ASN A 589 -29.92 22.16 15.33
N GLU A 590 -30.31 22.14 14.05
CA GLU A 590 -31.65 21.68 13.65
C GLU A 590 -31.64 20.74 12.44
N ASN A 591 -32.65 19.86 12.41
CA ASN A 591 -32.97 18.85 11.40
C ASN A 591 -33.38 19.42 10.02
N ILE A 592 -32.42 19.91 9.23
CA ILE A 592 -32.61 20.32 7.82
C ILE A 592 -32.41 19.12 6.87
N SER A 593 -33.53 18.55 6.44
CA SER A 593 -33.51 17.54 5.39
C SER A 593 -33.09 18.10 4.02
N LEU A 594 -32.35 17.30 3.26
CA LEU A 594 -32.00 17.55 1.85
C LEU A 594 -32.47 16.38 1.00
N ALA A 595 -32.67 16.62 -0.29
CA ALA A 595 -32.82 15.55 -1.27
C ALA A 595 -31.58 15.50 -2.17
N PHE A 596 -31.00 14.32 -2.33
CA PHE A 596 -29.82 14.09 -3.16
C PHE A 596 -30.09 12.90 -4.07
N GLY A 597 -30.16 13.11 -5.38
CA GLY A 597 -30.59 12.07 -6.31
C GLY A 597 -30.83 12.56 -7.74
N PRO A 598 -31.31 11.70 -8.64
CA PRO A 598 -31.62 12.06 -10.03
C PRO A 598 -32.58 13.24 -10.08
N PHE A 599 -32.33 14.21 -10.96
CA PHE A 599 -33.17 15.42 -11.05
C PHE A 599 -34.66 15.12 -11.15
N ASP A 600 -35.05 14.15 -11.98
CA ASP A 600 -36.45 13.79 -12.22
C ASP A 600 -37.11 13.14 -10.98
N ASN A 601 -36.31 12.59 -10.07
CA ASN A 601 -36.74 11.84 -8.88
C ASN A 601 -36.18 12.41 -7.56
N ILE A 602 -35.69 13.65 -7.53
CA ILE A 602 -35.05 14.28 -6.34
C ILE A 602 -36.05 14.68 -5.24
N GLY A 603 -37.16 13.96 -5.10
CA GLY A 603 -38.28 14.32 -4.24
C GLY A 603 -38.17 13.87 -2.79
N LYS A 604 -37.32 12.87 -2.49
CA LYS A 604 -37.20 12.32 -1.13
C LYS A 604 -36.25 13.19 -0.29
N PHE A 605 -36.82 14.08 0.51
CA PHE A 605 -36.09 14.82 1.54
C PHE A 605 -35.84 13.92 2.74
N ARG A 606 -34.61 13.96 3.24
CA ARG A 606 -34.17 13.16 4.39
C ARG A 606 -33.05 13.86 5.13
N GLU A 607 -32.95 13.54 6.40
CA GLU A 607 -31.88 14.07 7.24
C GLU A 607 -30.58 13.30 6.92
N PRO A 608 -29.46 14.01 6.70
CA PRO A 608 -28.15 13.38 6.62
C PRO A 608 -27.86 12.49 7.82
N TYR A 609 -27.79 11.17 7.61
CA TYR A 609 -27.30 10.25 8.62
C TYR A 609 -25.79 10.47 8.78
N ARG A 610 -25.30 10.75 10.00
CA ARG A 610 -23.87 11.06 10.26
C ARG A 610 -23.31 12.07 9.25
N HIS A 611 -24.05 13.17 9.04
CA HIS A 611 -23.64 14.24 8.12
C HIS A 611 -23.43 13.81 6.65
N ARG A 612 -23.90 12.65 6.21
CA ARG A 612 -23.78 12.15 4.84
C ARG A 612 -25.13 11.82 4.20
N LEU A 613 -25.19 11.93 2.87
CA LEU A 613 -26.33 11.54 2.05
C LEU A 613 -25.84 10.79 0.82
N ASP A 614 -26.35 9.58 0.61
CA ASP A 614 -26.01 8.75 -0.57
C ASP A 614 -26.96 9.01 -1.74
N TYR A 615 -26.47 9.08 -2.97
CA TYR A 615 -27.30 9.50 -4.11
C TYR A 615 -28.52 8.61 -4.30
N GLY A 616 -29.73 9.18 -4.40
CA GLY A 616 -30.99 8.46 -4.65
C GLY A 616 -31.72 7.92 -3.40
N GLY A 617 -31.00 7.62 -2.33
CA GLY A 617 -31.52 6.97 -1.12
C GLY A 617 -30.40 6.45 -0.23
N ASP A 618 -30.69 5.98 0.99
CA ASP A 618 -29.67 5.47 1.92
C ASP A 618 -29.63 3.95 1.88
N GLY A 619 -28.44 3.38 2.11
CA GLY A 619 -28.25 1.93 2.10
C GLY A 619 -28.76 1.29 0.80
N ARG A 620 -29.82 0.48 0.89
CA ARG A 620 -30.41 -0.23 -0.26
C ARG A 620 -31.14 0.68 -1.26
N ASP A 621 -31.55 1.87 -0.84
CA ASP A 621 -32.21 2.84 -1.72
C ASP A 621 -31.21 3.71 -2.50
N ALA A 622 -29.92 3.64 -2.13
CA ALA A 622 -28.85 4.32 -2.85
C ALA A 622 -28.82 3.90 -4.32
N LEU A 623 -28.48 4.83 -5.21
CA LEU A 623 -28.56 4.67 -6.66
C LEU A 623 -27.19 4.95 -7.28
N PRO A 624 -26.43 3.90 -7.62
CA PRO A 624 -25.25 4.03 -8.44
C PRO A 624 -25.58 4.69 -9.78
N ILE A 625 -24.70 5.58 -10.23
CA ILE A 625 -24.83 6.26 -11.51
C ILE A 625 -23.56 6.09 -12.34
N ARG A 626 -23.76 5.89 -13.64
CA ARG A 626 -22.67 5.72 -14.59
C ARG A 626 -22.12 7.08 -15.02
N SER A 627 -20.80 7.19 -15.05
CA SER A 627 -20.13 8.34 -15.65
C SER A 627 -20.28 8.34 -17.18
N GLY A 628 -20.23 9.53 -17.79
CA GLY A 628 -20.30 9.71 -19.23
C GLY A 628 -19.04 9.21 -19.96
N LYS A 629 -19.07 9.29 -21.31
CA LYS A 629 -17.99 8.79 -22.19
C LYS A 629 -16.62 9.43 -21.97
N LYS A 630 -16.57 10.61 -21.33
CA LYS A 630 -15.33 11.30 -20.96
C LYS A 630 -15.16 11.45 -19.44
N GLY A 631 -15.88 10.64 -18.65
CA GLY A 631 -15.78 10.71 -17.18
C GLY A 631 -16.53 11.88 -16.54
N GLY A 632 -17.45 12.51 -17.26
CA GLY A 632 -18.33 13.56 -16.74
C GLY A 632 -19.52 12.97 -15.97
N MET A 633 -20.00 13.66 -14.93
CA MET A 633 -21.15 13.24 -14.13
C MET A 633 -21.91 14.46 -13.59
N ASN A 634 -23.24 14.40 -13.58
CA ASN A 634 -24.09 15.41 -12.94
C ASN A 634 -24.77 14.80 -11.71
N VAL A 635 -24.61 15.45 -10.56
CA VAL A 635 -25.37 15.15 -9.35
C VAL A 635 -26.21 16.37 -8.96
N TYR A 636 -27.35 16.14 -8.31
CA TYR A 636 -28.30 17.18 -7.97
C TYR A 636 -28.64 17.12 -6.50
N VAL A 637 -28.70 18.28 -5.86
CA VAL A 637 -29.12 18.43 -4.47
C VAL A 637 -30.26 19.45 -4.42
N ARG A 638 -31.30 19.19 -3.63
CA ARG A 638 -32.44 20.09 -3.42
C ARG A 638 -32.60 20.36 -1.92
N SER A 639 -32.74 21.64 -1.58
CA SER A 639 -33.07 22.11 -0.24
C SER A 639 -34.54 21.87 0.07
N ASN A 640 -34.87 21.58 1.33
CA ASN A 640 -36.27 21.46 1.74
C ASN A 640 -36.96 22.84 1.83
N SER A 641 -38.24 22.84 2.20
CA SER A 641 -39.03 24.06 2.40
C SER A 641 -38.66 24.86 3.65
N LYS A 642 -38.03 24.23 4.64
CA LYS A 642 -37.64 24.85 5.93
C LYS A 642 -36.28 25.55 5.89
N THR A 643 -35.53 25.36 4.80
CA THR A 643 -34.21 25.95 4.58
C THR A 643 -34.31 27.47 4.54
N SER A 644 -33.42 28.16 5.27
CA SER A 644 -33.37 29.61 5.34
C SER A 644 -31.95 30.15 5.45
N SER A 645 -31.84 31.47 5.47
CA SER A 645 -30.60 32.20 5.68
C SER A 645 -30.03 32.15 7.08
N ASP A 646 -30.75 31.55 8.03
CA ASP A 646 -30.29 31.28 9.40
C ASP A 646 -30.07 29.78 9.61
N LYS A 647 -30.66 28.96 8.73
CA LYS A 647 -30.71 27.51 8.79
C LYS A 647 -30.40 26.93 7.41
N TRP A 648 -29.11 26.79 7.11
CA TRP A 648 -28.65 26.19 5.87
C TRP A 648 -27.61 25.09 6.11
N PRO A 649 -27.72 23.96 5.40
CA PRO A 649 -26.62 23.02 5.28
C PRO A 649 -25.60 23.55 4.27
N ALA A 650 -24.33 23.27 4.54
CA ALA A 650 -23.23 23.52 3.64
C ALA A 650 -22.71 22.17 3.11
N LEU A 651 -22.54 22.02 1.80
CA LEU A 651 -22.00 20.80 1.21
C LEU A 651 -20.48 20.86 1.21
N HIS A 652 -19.79 20.10 2.04
CA HIS A 652 -18.33 20.22 2.25
C HIS A 652 -17.47 19.17 1.53
N GLY A 653 -18.06 18.09 1.06
CA GLY A 653 -17.35 17.05 0.33
C GLY A 653 -18.28 16.25 -0.57
N LEU A 654 -17.75 15.83 -1.71
CA LEU A 654 -18.38 14.81 -2.56
C LEU A 654 -17.45 13.62 -2.63
N THR A 655 -17.96 12.44 -2.31
CA THR A 655 -17.25 11.17 -2.46
C THR A 655 -17.91 10.40 -3.58
N PHE A 656 -17.11 9.84 -4.49
CA PHE A 656 -17.56 9.00 -5.58
C PHE A 656 -17.00 7.61 -5.30
N MET A 657 -17.79 6.80 -4.60
CA MET A 657 -17.40 5.44 -4.25
C MET A 657 -17.47 4.57 -5.51
N ARG A 658 -16.44 3.75 -5.73
CA ARG A 658 -16.44 2.69 -6.74
C ARG A 658 -16.68 1.34 -6.06
N PRO A 659 -17.07 0.30 -6.81
CA PRO A 659 -17.13 -1.03 -6.22
C PRO A 659 -15.72 -1.43 -5.82
N GLU A 660 -15.52 -1.54 -4.51
CA GLU A 660 -14.31 -2.11 -3.95
C GLU A 660 -14.60 -3.57 -3.64
N VAL A 661 -13.73 -4.43 -4.15
CA VAL A 661 -13.87 -5.88 -4.06
C VAL A 661 -12.67 -6.40 -3.33
N ILE A 662 -12.93 -7.23 -2.33
CA ILE A 662 -11.94 -8.08 -1.71
C ILE A 662 -12.25 -9.52 -2.12
N GLU A 663 -11.31 -10.15 -2.80
CA GLU A 663 -11.47 -11.53 -3.28
C GLU A 663 -10.95 -12.50 -2.24
N LEU A 664 -11.65 -13.59 -2.01
CA LEU A 664 -11.27 -14.64 -1.07
C LEU A 664 -11.40 -15.99 -1.77
N ILE A 665 -10.28 -16.71 -1.94
CA ILE A 665 -10.23 -17.99 -2.65
C ILE A 665 -10.01 -19.16 -1.69
N ASN A 666 -10.92 -20.14 -1.70
CA ASN A 666 -10.69 -21.39 -0.99
C ASN A 666 -9.80 -22.30 -1.85
N ILE A 667 -8.50 -22.37 -1.55
CA ILE A 667 -7.58 -23.30 -2.25
C ILE A 667 -7.57 -24.71 -1.65
N GLY A 668 -8.34 -24.94 -0.58
CA GLY A 668 -8.54 -26.24 0.02
C GLY A 668 -9.38 -27.19 -0.84
N THR A 669 -9.33 -28.47 -0.51
CA THR A 669 -10.09 -29.53 -1.20
C THR A 669 -11.52 -29.70 -0.69
N ARG A 670 -11.91 -28.97 0.36
CA ARG A 670 -13.23 -29.09 1.01
C ARG A 670 -13.97 -27.75 0.99
N PRO A 671 -15.32 -27.77 0.90
CA PRO A 671 -16.12 -26.57 1.11
C PRO A 671 -15.90 -25.99 2.51
N VAL A 672 -15.90 -24.67 2.62
CA VAL A 672 -15.70 -23.96 3.88
C VAL A 672 -16.88 -23.02 4.13
N SER A 673 -17.56 -23.21 5.26
CA SER A 673 -18.57 -22.25 5.71
C SER A 673 -17.89 -21.04 6.34
N LEU A 674 -18.36 -19.85 5.97
CA LEU A 674 -17.92 -18.56 6.53
C LEU A 674 -18.88 -18.04 7.61
N LYS A 675 -19.90 -18.81 7.99
CA LYS A 675 -20.91 -18.35 8.92
C LYS A 675 -20.29 -18.05 10.29
N GLY A 676 -20.53 -16.85 10.82
CA GLY A 676 -20.01 -16.41 12.11
C GLY A 676 -18.58 -15.86 12.06
N TRP A 677 -17.98 -15.78 10.87
CA TRP A 677 -16.63 -15.25 10.71
C TRP A 677 -16.62 -13.74 10.74
N LYS A 678 -15.53 -13.16 11.24
CA LYS A 678 -15.38 -11.72 11.48
C LYS A 678 -14.26 -11.15 10.64
N LEU A 679 -14.57 -10.11 9.89
CA LEU A 679 -13.58 -9.29 9.19
C LEU A 679 -13.07 -8.21 10.14
N MET A 680 -11.75 -8.08 10.30
CA MET A 680 -11.13 -7.11 11.21
C MET A 680 -10.05 -6.30 10.49
N PHE A 681 -10.00 -4.99 10.74
CA PHE A 681 -8.88 -4.13 10.32
C PHE A 681 -8.08 -3.65 11.53
N ASN A 682 -6.77 -3.75 11.43
CA ASN A 682 -5.82 -3.31 12.46
C ASN A 682 -4.89 -2.24 11.90
N SER A 683 -4.85 -1.09 12.57
CA SER A 683 -3.95 0.03 12.25
C SER A 683 -2.81 0.19 13.25
N GLY A 684 -2.65 -0.74 14.19
CA GLY A 684 -1.73 -0.66 15.34
C GLY A 684 -2.25 0.23 16.48
N SER A 685 -3.04 1.27 16.17
CA SER A 685 -3.71 2.12 17.17
C SER A 685 -5.13 1.65 17.52
N VAL A 686 -5.76 0.93 16.59
CA VAL A 686 -7.13 0.41 16.68
C VAL A 686 -7.21 -0.93 15.95
N ALA A 687 -7.83 -1.92 16.57
CA ALA A 687 -8.31 -3.12 15.91
C ALA A 687 -9.84 -3.08 15.90
N ASN A 688 -10.44 -2.90 14.72
CA ASN A 688 -11.89 -2.82 14.57
C ASN A 688 -12.45 -4.11 14.02
N ASN A 689 -13.52 -4.60 14.65
CA ASN A 689 -14.40 -5.57 14.03
C ASN A 689 -15.25 -4.84 12.99
N ILE A 690 -15.06 -5.18 11.73
CA ILE A 690 -15.76 -4.56 10.60
C ILE A 690 -17.17 -5.11 10.47
N GLY A 691 -17.32 -6.43 10.66
CA GLY A 691 -18.60 -7.10 10.63
C GLY A 691 -18.46 -8.63 10.68
N GLU A 692 -19.59 -9.28 10.92
CA GLU A 692 -19.71 -10.73 10.98
C GLU A 692 -20.50 -11.26 9.77
N ILE A 693 -19.95 -12.28 9.11
CA ILE A 693 -20.54 -12.93 7.95
C ILE A 693 -21.63 -13.88 8.42
N ASN A 694 -22.88 -13.45 8.28
CA ASN A 694 -24.04 -14.27 8.65
C ASN A 694 -24.84 -14.77 7.45
N THR A 695 -24.79 -14.03 6.35
CA THR A 695 -25.49 -14.34 5.10
C THR A 695 -24.67 -13.85 3.92
N ALA A 696 -24.88 -14.38 2.71
CA ALA A 696 -24.29 -13.87 1.48
C ALA A 696 -25.30 -13.91 0.34
N GLN A 697 -25.13 -13.08 -0.69
CA GLN A 697 -25.93 -13.14 -1.92
C GLN A 697 -25.16 -13.90 -2.99
N GLY A 698 -25.81 -14.79 -3.73
CA GLY A 698 -25.21 -15.54 -4.83
C GLY A 698 -26.29 -16.26 -5.62
N TYR A 699 -25.96 -16.69 -6.84
CA TYR A 699 -26.90 -17.47 -7.64
C TYR A 699 -27.03 -18.89 -7.09
N GLU A 700 -28.19 -19.19 -6.51
CA GLU A 700 -28.64 -20.55 -6.24
C GLU A 700 -29.73 -20.94 -7.24
N LEU A 701 -29.67 -22.18 -7.74
CA LEU A 701 -30.61 -22.71 -8.75
C LEU A 701 -32.09 -22.65 -8.32
N ASN A 702 -32.41 -22.37 -7.05
CA ASN A 702 -33.79 -22.46 -6.56
C ASN A 702 -34.37 -21.24 -5.81
N ARG A 703 -33.62 -20.23 -5.32
CA ARG A 703 -34.23 -19.04 -4.66
C ARG A 703 -33.32 -17.81 -4.71
N SER A 704 -33.90 -16.63 -4.94
CA SER A 704 -33.25 -15.31 -4.75
C SER A 704 -33.04 -14.93 -3.26
N ARG A 705 -32.97 -15.91 -2.36
CA ARG A 705 -32.80 -15.65 -0.92
C ARG A 705 -31.31 -15.60 -0.58
N PRO A 706 -30.88 -14.75 0.36
CA PRO A 706 -29.52 -14.81 0.88
C PRO A 706 -29.21 -16.20 1.42
N ASP A 707 -28.05 -16.74 1.08
CA ASP A 707 -27.52 -17.98 1.67
C ASP A 707 -27.25 -17.70 3.16
N ILE A 708 -27.94 -18.44 4.03
CA ILE A 708 -27.84 -18.33 5.50
C ILE A 708 -26.65 -19.10 6.09
N ASN A 709 -25.91 -19.81 5.24
CA ASN A 709 -24.67 -20.50 5.57
C ASN A 709 -23.65 -20.33 4.44
N PRO A 710 -23.13 -19.10 4.26
CA PRO A 710 -22.26 -18.77 3.14
C PRO A 710 -21.10 -19.73 3.03
N THR A 711 -21.02 -20.48 1.93
CA THR A 711 -20.00 -21.53 1.75
C THR A 711 -19.14 -21.25 0.52
N ILE A 712 -17.82 -21.37 0.68
CA ILE A 712 -16.88 -21.33 -0.44
C ILE A 712 -16.51 -22.75 -0.83
N MET A 713 -16.88 -23.16 -2.04
CA MET A 713 -16.49 -24.47 -2.57
C MET A 713 -14.98 -24.52 -2.90
N PRO A 714 -14.39 -25.73 -3.01
CA PRO A 714 -12.98 -25.89 -3.41
C PRO A 714 -12.64 -25.15 -4.70
N ASN A 715 -11.53 -24.41 -4.70
CA ASN A 715 -11.05 -23.59 -5.81
C ASN A 715 -12.08 -22.57 -6.33
N LYS A 716 -12.96 -22.07 -5.45
CA LYS A 716 -13.93 -21.02 -5.77
C LYS A 716 -13.69 -19.76 -4.95
N TYR A 717 -14.30 -18.68 -5.42
CA TYR A 717 -14.17 -17.34 -4.86
C TYR A 717 -15.38 -16.97 -4.01
N PHE A 718 -15.12 -16.10 -3.05
CA PHE A 718 -16.07 -15.34 -2.27
C PHE A 718 -15.66 -13.88 -2.30
N TYR A 719 -16.61 -12.97 -2.46
CA TYR A 719 -16.31 -11.55 -2.57
C TYR A 719 -16.85 -10.77 -1.38
N PHE A 720 -15.98 -9.98 -0.75
CA PHE A 720 -16.41 -8.92 0.14
C PHE A 720 -16.52 -7.63 -0.67
N VAL A 721 -17.65 -6.93 -0.55
CA VAL A 721 -17.90 -5.71 -1.33
C VAL A 721 -18.40 -4.59 -0.44
N ASN A 722 -18.01 -3.36 -0.75
CA ASN A 722 -18.48 -2.19 -0.02
C ASN A 722 -19.98 -1.87 -0.25
N ASN A 723 -20.53 -2.25 -1.41
CA ASN A 723 -21.93 -2.08 -1.74
C ASN A 723 -22.35 -3.06 -2.85
N ILE A 724 -23.27 -3.99 -2.56
CA ILE A 724 -23.67 -5.05 -3.52
C ILE A 724 -24.31 -4.47 -4.77
N LYS A 725 -25.10 -3.40 -4.63
CA LYS A 725 -25.77 -2.77 -5.77
C LYS A 725 -24.76 -2.16 -6.73
N LEU A 726 -23.76 -1.46 -6.19
CA LEU A 726 -22.67 -0.89 -6.98
C LEU A 726 -21.80 -1.97 -7.62
N PHE A 727 -21.53 -3.07 -6.89
CA PHE A 727 -20.84 -4.24 -7.42
C PHE A 727 -21.60 -4.88 -8.59
N ASN A 728 -22.89 -5.12 -8.43
CA ASN A 728 -23.77 -5.68 -9.45
C ASN A 728 -23.87 -4.79 -10.71
N CYS A 729 -23.87 -3.47 -10.56
CA CYS A 729 -23.80 -2.56 -11.71
C CYS A 729 -22.55 -2.73 -12.56
N GLU A 730 -21.40 -2.98 -11.93
CA GLU A 730 -20.10 -2.98 -12.62
C GLU A 730 -19.71 -4.38 -13.11
N PHE A 731 -19.98 -5.41 -12.30
CA PHE A 731 -19.55 -6.79 -12.56
C PHE A 731 -20.71 -7.76 -12.85
N GLY A 732 -21.96 -7.31 -12.69
CA GLY A 732 -23.17 -8.14 -12.81
C GLY A 732 -24.07 -7.72 -13.96
N SER A 733 -25.32 -7.38 -13.64
CA SER A 733 -26.38 -7.14 -14.62
C SER A 733 -26.20 -5.85 -15.45
N GLY A 734 -25.23 -5.01 -15.10
CA GLY A 734 -25.09 -3.67 -15.69
C GLY A 734 -26.15 -2.68 -15.21
N ASN A 735 -27.05 -3.10 -14.30
CA ASN A 735 -28.18 -2.32 -13.82
C ASN A 735 -28.09 -2.09 -12.30
N PRO A 736 -28.55 -0.93 -11.80
CA PRO A 736 -28.61 -0.63 -10.37
C PRO A 736 -29.82 -1.27 -9.71
N ASP A 737 -29.96 -2.59 -9.81
CA ASP A 737 -30.92 -3.36 -9.04
C ASP A 737 -30.28 -3.98 -7.78
N ASN A 738 -31.10 -4.17 -6.75
CA ASN A 738 -30.66 -4.50 -5.39
C ASN A 738 -30.29 -5.98 -5.20
N SER A 739 -29.90 -6.70 -6.25
CA SER A 739 -29.85 -8.15 -6.22
C SER A 739 -28.69 -8.68 -7.05
N TRP A 740 -27.71 -9.22 -6.33
CA TRP A 740 -26.75 -10.15 -6.90
C TRP A 740 -27.31 -11.58 -6.81
N GLY A 741 -26.98 -12.44 -7.76
CA GLY A 741 -27.43 -13.83 -7.81
C GLY A 741 -28.73 -14.06 -8.59
N LYS A 742 -29.08 -13.19 -9.53
CA LYS A 742 -30.27 -13.35 -10.40
C LYS A 742 -30.02 -14.20 -11.65
N SER A 743 -28.77 -14.32 -12.09
CA SER A 743 -28.38 -15.09 -13.26
C SER A 743 -27.26 -16.06 -12.94
N ALA A 744 -27.13 -17.12 -13.74
CA ALA A 744 -26.09 -18.15 -13.57
C ALA A 744 -24.66 -17.60 -13.62
N ASP A 745 -24.45 -16.44 -14.26
CA ASP A 745 -23.16 -15.76 -14.31
C ASP A 745 -22.80 -15.08 -12.97
N GLN A 746 -23.76 -14.90 -12.07
CA GLN A 746 -23.61 -14.32 -10.74
C GLN A 746 -23.47 -15.39 -9.64
N LYS A 747 -22.75 -16.47 -9.95
CA LYS A 747 -22.62 -17.67 -9.10
C LYS A 747 -21.70 -17.54 -7.89
N PHE A 748 -20.83 -16.53 -7.86
CA PHE A 748 -19.93 -16.35 -6.73
C PHE A 748 -20.69 -15.67 -5.57
N PRO A 749 -20.59 -16.19 -4.34
CA PRO A 749 -21.23 -15.55 -3.20
C PRO A 749 -20.55 -14.22 -2.86
N VAL A 750 -21.35 -13.25 -2.45
CA VAL A 750 -20.96 -11.87 -2.16
C VAL A 750 -21.51 -11.46 -0.79
N TRP A 751 -20.66 -10.87 0.05
CA TRP A 751 -21.06 -10.25 1.32
C TRP A 751 -20.84 -8.74 1.27
N GLU A 752 -21.88 -7.98 1.62
CA GLU A 752 -21.77 -6.53 1.78
C GLU A 752 -21.15 -6.20 3.13
N ILE A 753 -20.03 -5.49 3.10
CA ILE A 753 -19.36 -4.98 4.28
C ILE A 753 -20.20 -3.85 4.87
N PRO A 754 -20.45 -3.80 6.20
CA PRO A 754 -21.19 -2.70 6.81
C PRO A 754 -20.59 -1.33 6.47
N ASN A 755 -21.41 -0.44 5.87
CA ASN A 755 -20.97 0.85 5.34
C ASN A 755 -20.30 1.74 6.40
N ASP A 756 -20.74 1.69 7.66
CA ASP A 756 -20.17 2.47 8.76
C ASP A 756 -18.80 1.98 9.25
N SER A 757 -18.41 0.78 8.84
CA SER A 757 -17.16 0.14 9.24
C SER A 757 -16.18 0.02 8.08
N TRP A 758 -16.55 0.48 6.87
CA TRP A 758 -15.73 0.30 5.67
C TRP A 758 -14.54 1.27 5.62
N GLY A 759 -13.45 0.90 6.30
CA GLY A 759 -12.19 1.63 6.23
C GLY A 759 -11.27 1.44 7.43
N VAL A 760 -10.04 1.93 7.30
CA VAL A 760 -8.98 1.78 8.30
C VAL A 760 -9.03 2.94 9.27
N GLN A 761 -9.29 2.67 10.56
CA GLN A 761 -9.41 3.73 11.55
C GLN A 761 -8.11 3.96 12.33
N TYR A 762 -7.85 5.23 12.64
CA TYR A 762 -6.76 5.68 13.50
C TYR A 762 -7.31 6.58 14.61
N LYS A 763 -6.78 6.43 15.84
CA LYS A 763 -7.12 7.35 16.93
C LYS A 763 -6.51 8.73 16.71
N ILE A 764 -7.33 9.76 16.80
CA ILE A 764 -6.88 11.15 16.71
C ILE A 764 -6.16 11.52 18.02
N LYS A 765 -4.93 12.01 17.89
CA LYS A 765 -4.18 12.60 19.01
C LYS A 765 -4.50 14.09 19.18
N LYS A 766 -4.47 14.84 18.08
CA LYS A 766 -4.78 16.28 18.04
C LYS A 766 -4.97 16.76 16.60
N ALA A 767 -5.66 17.87 16.44
CA ALA A 767 -5.76 18.62 15.19
C ALA A 767 -5.10 19.99 15.36
N VAL A 768 -4.25 20.40 14.41
CA VAL A 768 -3.61 21.72 14.42
C VAL A 768 -3.72 22.37 13.06
N LYS A 769 -3.52 23.68 13.00
CA LYS A 769 -3.41 24.41 11.73
C LYS A 769 -2.12 23.98 11.02
N ASP A 770 -2.20 23.67 9.73
CA ASP A 770 -1.02 23.36 8.94
C ASP A 770 -0.16 24.61 8.69
N PRO A 771 1.14 24.61 9.10
CA PRO A 771 2.05 25.71 8.83
C PRO A 771 2.30 25.98 7.33
N LEU A 772 2.10 24.98 6.45
CA LEU A 772 2.31 25.12 5.00
C LEU A 772 1.07 25.61 4.24
N SER A 773 -0.01 25.92 4.95
CA SER A 773 -1.32 26.10 4.34
C SER A 773 -1.51 27.32 3.43
N ASN A 774 -0.53 28.23 3.37
CA ASN A 774 -0.55 29.37 2.45
C ASN A 774 0.08 29.08 1.08
N ILE A 775 0.70 27.91 0.86
CA ILE A 775 1.59 27.70 -0.29
C ILE A 775 0.85 27.23 -1.57
N ASN A 776 -0.34 26.62 -1.45
CA ASN A 776 -0.99 25.92 -2.59
C ASN A 776 -2.40 26.43 -2.98
N GLY A 777 -2.80 27.65 -2.58
CA GLY A 777 -4.09 28.25 -3.00
C GLY A 777 -5.37 27.61 -2.43
N TYR A 778 -5.25 26.57 -1.60
CA TYR A 778 -6.38 25.85 -0.98
C TYR A 778 -6.80 26.39 0.40
N GLY A 779 -6.21 27.49 0.88
CA GLY A 779 -6.49 28.08 2.20
C GLY A 779 -5.94 27.26 3.38
N ARG A 780 -6.22 27.72 4.62
CA ARG A 780 -5.75 27.09 5.88
C ARG A 780 -6.25 25.65 6.05
N MET A 781 -5.42 24.65 5.73
CA MET A 781 -5.73 23.23 5.94
C MET A 781 -5.48 22.79 7.40
N PRO A 782 -6.32 21.92 7.98
CA PRO A 782 -6.03 21.27 9.25
C PRO A 782 -5.11 20.05 9.05
N ARG A 783 -4.19 19.88 9.99
CA ARG A 783 -3.33 18.72 10.14
C ARG A 783 -3.81 17.87 11.30
N ILE A 784 -4.23 16.65 11.02
CA ILE A 784 -4.77 15.69 11.99
C ILE A 784 -3.68 14.70 12.35
N TYR A 785 -3.16 14.79 13.57
CA TYR A 785 -2.17 13.85 14.10
C TYR A 785 -2.87 12.63 14.68
N VAL A 786 -2.35 11.45 14.37
CA VAL A 786 -2.89 10.16 14.82
C VAL A 786 -1.88 9.36 15.64
N GLN A 787 -2.39 8.46 16.48
CA GLN A 787 -1.57 7.61 17.35
C GLN A 787 -0.94 6.44 16.59
N SER A 788 0.25 6.00 17.04
CA SER A 788 0.94 4.79 16.57
C SER A 788 1.12 4.66 15.05
N ALA A 789 1.16 5.79 14.34
CA ALA A 789 1.34 5.85 12.90
C ALA A 789 2.79 6.14 12.50
N ASN A 790 3.26 5.48 11.46
CA ASN A 790 4.58 5.69 10.84
C ASN A 790 4.49 5.65 9.30
N PHE A 791 3.70 6.56 8.74
CA PHE A 791 3.40 6.61 7.30
C PHE A 791 4.59 7.13 6.49
N ARG A 792 4.69 6.69 5.24
CA ARG A 792 5.57 7.33 4.26
C ARG A 792 4.98 8.68 3.84
N LYS A 793 5.84 9.65 3.50
CA LYS A 793 5.42 10.96 3.00
C LYS A 793 4.51 10.78 1.77
N ASN A 794 3.34 11.41 1.77
CA ASN A 794 2.35 11.35 0.67
C ASN A 794 1.80 9.94 0.34
N GLN A 795 2.00 8.97 1.23
CA GLN A 795 1.43 7.63 1.10
C GLN A 795 -0.08 7.65 0.85
N PHE A 796 -0.83 8.49 1.55
CA PHE A 796 -2.30 8.56 1.45
C PHE A 796 -2.77 9.79 0.67
N LYS A 797 -1.89 10.44 -0.10
CA LYS A 797 -2.29 11.59 -0.91
C LYS A 797 -3.30 11.15 -1.98
N GLY A 798 -4.49 11.77 -1.95
CA GLY A 798 -5.60 11.51 -2.86
C GLY A 798 -6.73 10.68 -2.23
N GLU A 799 -6.45 10.01 -1.12
CA GLU A 799 -7.39 9.15 -0.40
C GLU A 799 -8.54 9.94 0.24
N THR A 800 -9.60 9.23 0.61
CA THR A 800 -10.74 9.81 1.33
C THR A 800 -10.68 9.45 2.80
N LEU A 801 -10.81 10.46 3.66
CA LEU A 801 -10.80 10.36 5.10
C LEU A 801 -12.17 10.76 5.66
N GLU A 802 -12.78 9.90 6.46
CA GLU A 802 -14.01 10.14 7.20
C GLU A 802 -13.69 10.38 8.69
N PHE A 803 -14.29 11.40 9.30
CA PHE A 803 -14.21 11.58 10.76
C PHE A 803 -15.22 10.66 11.45
N VAL A 804 -14.81 10.03 12.55
CA VAL A 804 -15.65 9.10 13.30
C VAL A 804 -15.63 9.48 14.77
N ASP A 805 -16.81 9.66 15.37
CA ASP A 805 -17.01 9.74 16.82
C ASP A 805 -17.55 8.41 17.34
N SER A 806 -16.71 7.65 18.06
CA SER A 806 -17.11 6.35 18.60
C SER A 806 -17.83 6.42 19.95
N LYS A 807 -17.86 7.58 20.61
CA LYS A 807 -18.33 7.72 22.00
C LYS A 807 -19.67 8.41 22.11
N HIS A 808 -19.97 9.29 21.19
CA HIS A 808 -21.22 10.02 21.17
C HIS A 808 -21.80 9.82 19.78
N GLN A 809 -22.91 9.10 19.62
CA GLN A 809 -23.61 8.98 18.34
C GLN A 809 -24.92 9.82 18.29
N ASN A 810 -25.33 10.41 19.44
CA ASN A 810 -26.64 11.05 19.61
C ASN A 810 -26.59 12.50 20.17
N GLY A 811 -25.44 13.18 20.13
CA GLY A 811 -25.22 14.52 20.72
C GLY A 811 -25.14 15.63 19.66
N THR A 812 -25.68 16.80 19.98
CA THR A 812 -25.80 17.97 19.09
C THR A 812 -24.48 18.65 18.71
N ASP A 813 -23.36 18.32 19.36
CA ASP A 813 -22.03 18.88 19.09
C ASP A 813 -21.19 18.08 18.06
N GLN A 814 -21.71 16.96 17.52
CA GLN A 814 -21.01 16.02 16.64
C GLN A 814 -20.90 16.46 15.16
N ARG A 815 -20.70 17.75 14.90
CA ARG A 815 -20.85 18.37 13.55
C ARG A 815 -19.94 17.80 12.44
N PHE A 816 -19.07 16.85 12.76
CA PHE A 816 -18.07 16.28 11.87
C PHE A 816 -18.13 14.77 11.71
N ASP A 817 -18.88 14.05 12.56
CA ASP A 817 -19.00 12.60 12.43
C ASP A 817 -19.59 12.22 11.06
N GLY A 818 -18.96 11.29 10.35
CA GLY A 818 -19.31 10.89 8.98
C GLY A 818 -18.99 11.90 7.87
N THR A 819 -18.37 13.05 8.20
CA THR A 819 -17.90 13.99 7.16
C THR A 819 -16.67 13.45 6.45
N ARG A 820 -16.70 13.47 5.11
CA ARG A 820 -15.66 12.91 4.23
C ARG A 820 -14.84 14.01 3.59
N TRP A 821 -13.53 13.86 3.62
CA TRP A 821 -12.57 14.83 3.14
C TRP A 821 -11.45 14.17 2.37
N ARG A 822 -10.90 14.87 1.39
CA ARG A 822 -9.73 14.39 0.66
C ARG A 822 -8.44 14.66 1.42
N VAL A 823 -7.58 13.66 1.49
CA VAL A 823 -6.20 13.81 1.97
C VAL A 823 -5.38 14.51 0.88
N VAL A 824 -4.98 15.76 1.15
CA VAL A 824 -4.14 16.56 0.24
C VAL A 824 -2.69 16.09 0.31
N TYR A 825 -2.23 15.77 1.52
CA TYR A 825 -0.92 15.19 1.78
C TYR A 825 -0.89 14.59 3.20
N ASN A 826 0.08 13.71 3.46
CA ASN A 826 0.31 13.14 4.79
C ASN A 826 1.82 13.09 5.09
N GLY A 827 2.15 13.18 6.38
CA GLY A 827 3.52 12.96 6.89
C GLY A 827 3.59 11.69 7.73
N LYS A 828 4.63 11.56 8.56
CA LYS A 828 4.92 10.35 9.36
C LYS A 828 3.75 9.90 10.25
N ASN A 829 2.98 10.82 10.81
CA ASN A 829 1.94 10.50 11.79
C ASN A 829 0.74 11.45 11.70
N PHE A 830 0.50 12.03 10.53
CA PHE A 830 -0.59 12.97 10.35
C PHE A 830 -1.15 12.96 8.93
N PHE A 831 -2.42 13.33 8.82
CA PHE A 831 -3.11 13.65 7.58
C PHE A 831 -3.32 15.16 7.46
N THR A 832 -3.30 15.69 6.24
CA THR A 832 -3.76 17.05 5.96
C THR A 832 -4.90 16.99 4.95
N VAL A 833 -6.03 17.61 5.29
CA VAL A 833 -7.26 17.52 4.50
C VAL A 833 -7.69 18.87 3.92
N ALA A 834 -8.33 18.86 2.76
CA ALA A 834 -8.79 20.08 2.10
C ALA A 834 -10.13 20.55 2.68
N THR A 835 -10.11 21.51 3.63
CA THR A 835 -11.33 22.10 4.22
C THR A 835 -11.74 23.44 3.60
N GLY A 836 -10.91 24.00 2.72
CA GLY A 836 -11.19 25.16 1.87
C GLY A 836 -11.57 26.48 2.58
N SER A 837 -11.40 26.61 3.89
CA SER A 837 -11.43 27.93 4.58
C SER A 837 -10.90 27.96 6.01
N ASP A 838 -10.54 29.18 6.44
CA ASP A 838 -10.12 29.63 7.77
C ASP A 838 -11.18 29.40 8.85
N TRP A 839 -11.26 28.20 9.41
CA TRP A 839 -12.11 27.96 10.58
C TRP A 839 -11.28 27.45 11.77
N PRO A 840 -10.43 28.30 12.40
CA PRO A 840 -9.71 27.94 13.62
C PRO A 840 -10.62 27.39 14.73
N SER A 841 -11.87 27.84 14.79
CA SER A 841 -12.88 27.35 15.74
C SER A 841 -13.26 25.88 15.52
N HIS A 842 -13.10 25.34 14.31
CA HIS A 842 -13.42 23.95 14.00
C HIS A 842 -12.24 23.00 14.27
N LEU A 843 -11.00 23.48 14.36
CA LEU A 843 -9.85 22.63 14.75
C LEU A 843 -10.09 21.96 16.11
N LYS A 844 -10.67 22.69 17.08
CA LYS A 844 -11.04 22.14 18.39
C LYS A 844 -12.12 21.05 18.29
N ARG A 845 -12.93 21.06 17.23
CA ARG A 845 -14.00 20.09 16.96
C ARG A 845 -13.52 18.85 16.19
N LEU A 846 -12.38 18.94 15.49
CA LEU A 846 -11.77 17.83 14.73
C LEU A 846 -10.83 16.95 15.58
N GLN A 847 -10.95 17.01 16.90
CA GLN A 847 -10.09 16.29 17.84
C GLN A 847 -10.88 15.91 19.09
N PRO A 848 -10.34 15.02 19.95
CA PRO A 848 -11.01 14.63 21.18
C PRO A 848 -11.35 15.86 22.06
N PRO A 849 -12.52 15.86 22.73
CA PRO A 849 -13.49 14.76 22.83
C PRO A 849 -14.51 14.66 21.68
N ASN A 850 -14.51 15.59 20.70
CA ASN A 850 -15.58 15.73 19.70
C ASN A 850 -15.46 14.79 18.50
N CYS A 851 -14.25 14.40 18.14
CA CYS A 851 -13.95 13.33 17.19
C CYS A 851 -12.75 12.57 17.74
N ASP A 852 -12.88 11.27 17.95
CA ASP A 852 -11.81 10.46 18.52
C ASP A 852 -11.07 9.63 17.48
N ARG A 853 -11.64 9.47 16.28
CA ARG A 853 -11.07 8.66 15.20
C ARG A 853 -11.18 9.34 13.83
N VAL A 854 -10.24 8.97 12.97
CA VAL A 854 -10.36 9.17 11.51
C VAL A 854 -10.31 7.82 10.83
N MET A 855 -11.09 7.64 9.78
CA MET A 855 -11.15 6.44 8.96
C MET A 855 -10.68 6.77 7.56
N LEU A 856 -9.63 6.12 7.06
CA LEU A 856 -9.38 6.08 5.62
C LEU A 856 -10.44 5.17 5.01
N LEU A 857 -11.30 5.71 4.16
CA LEU A 857 -12.38 4.94 3.54
C LEU A 857 -11.81 3.93 2.56
N GLY A 858 -12.34 2.71 2.63
CA GLY A 858 -11.85 1.64 1.81
C GLY A 858 -10.49 1.11 2.22
N MET A 859 -9.92 0.29 1.33
CA MET A 859 -8.55 -0.19 1.48
C MET A 859 -7.61 0.80 0.79
N PRO A 860 -6.61 1.39 1.49
CA PRO A 860 -5.75 2.41 0.89
C PRO A 860 -5.00 1.87 -0.33
N ALA A 861 -5.11 2.56 -1.47
CA ALA A 861 -4.50 2.13 -2.74
C ALA A 861 -2.98 1.96 -2.67
N LYS A 862 -2.30 2.63 -1.74
CA LYS A 862 -0.82 2.66 -1.64
C LYS A 862 -0.28 1.87 -0.43
N GLY A 863 -1.08 0.95 0.11
CA GLY A 863 -0.76 0.17 1.32
C GLY A 863 -0.59 1.04 2.57
N GLY A 864 -0.08 0.46 3.68
CA GLY A 864 0.16 1.18 4.94
C GLY A 864 -0.78 0.87 6.09
N ILE A 865 -1.59 -0.19 5.96
CA ILE A 865 -2.34 -0.80 7.06
C ILE A 865 -1.41 -1.75 7.81
N VAL A 866 -1.61 -1.92 9.13
CA VAL A 866 -0.86 -2.91 9.92
C VAL A 866 -1.34 -4.34 9.63
N SER A 867 -2.65 -4.58 9.45
CA SER A 867 -3.20 -5.78 8.77
C SER A 867 -4.72 -5.76 8.61
N MET A 868 -5.25 -6.41 7.57
CA MET A 868 -6.61 -6.98 7.56
C MET A 868 -6.56 -8.44 7.99
N THR A 869 -7.55 -8.86 8.77
CA THR A 869 -7.58 -10.20 9.38
C THR A 869 -8.99 -10.75 9.29
N LEU A 870 -9.12 -11.97 8.79
CA LEU A 870 -10.34 -12.75 8.86
C LEU A 870 -10.21 -13.71 10.04
N LYS A 871 -11.24 -13.75 10.89
CA LYS A 871 -11.31 -14.68 12.01
C LYS A 871 -12.51 -15.59 11.86
N ASN A 872 -12.36 -16.87 12.17
CA ASN A 872 -13.50 -17.78 12.21
C ASN A 872 -14.38 -17.55 13.45
N GLU A 873 -15.45 -18.34 13.56
CA GLU A 873 -16.37 -18.34 14.69
C GLU A 873 -15.68 -18.61 16.04
N TYR A 874 -14.53 -19.30 16.03
CA TYR A 874 -13.70 -19.60 17.20
C TYR A 874 -12.65 -18.51 17.51
N GLN A 875 -12.70 -17.36 16.84
CA GLN A 875 -11.74 -16.26 16.96
C GLN A 875 -10.30 -16.59 16.51
N GLN A 876 -10.10 -17.70 15.80
CA GLN A 876 -8.83 -18.06 15.20
C GLN A 876 -8.62 -17.23 13.93
N ILE A 877 -7.40 -16.76 13.70
CA ILE A 877 -7.05 -16.04 12.48
C ILE A 877 -6.99 -17.05 11.33
N THR A 878 -7.82 -16.87 10.31
CA THR A 878 -7.91 -17.76 9.15
C THR A 878 -7.32 -17.16 7.89
N ALA A 879 -7.28 -15.83 7.78
CA ALA A 879 -6.54 -15.13 6.75
C ALA A 879 -5.99 -13.83 7.30
N ARG A 880 -4.81 -13.42 6.84
CA ARG A 880 -4.23 -12.11 7.18
C ARG A 880 -3.50 -11.53 5.99
N THR A 881 -3.75 -10.25 5.71
CA THR A 881 -3.04 -9.49 4.69
C THR A 881 -2.35 -8.31 5.36
N ILE A 882 -1.03 -8.23 5.20
CA ILE A 882 -0.15 -7.20 5.78
C ILE A 882 0.39 -6.22 4.73
N GLU A 883 0.39 -6.60 3.45
CA GLU A 883 0.79 -5.73 2.34
C GLU A 883 -0.30 -5.73 1.28
N TYR A 884 -0.66 -4.53 0.80
CA TYR A 884 -1.58 -4.32 -0.31
C TYR A 884 -0.74 -3.79 -1.46
N SER A 885 -0.55 -4.62 -2.49
CA SER A 885 0.14 -4.23 -3.70
C SER A 885 -0.79 -3.43 -4.61
N TYR A 886 -0.24 -2.35 -5.14
CA TYR A 886 -0.59 -1.78 -6.44
C TYR A 886 0.65 -1.87 -7.32
#